data_AF-A4I7X7-F1
#
_entry.id   AF-A4I7X7-F1
#
_cell.length_a   1.000
_cell.length_b   1.000
_cell.length_c   1.000
_cell.angle_alpha   90.00
_cell.angle_beta   90.00
_cell.angle_gamma   90.00
#
_symmetry.space_group_name_H-M   'P 1'
#
loop_
_entity.id
_entity.type
_entity.pdbx_description
1 polymer ?
#
loop_
_entity_poly.entity_id
_entity_poly.type
_entity_poly.pdbx_seq_one_letter_code
_entity_poly.pdbx_strand_id
1 'polypeptide(L)'
;MAALQHVNSATEITPLLACGGDYVKNGTQTLSIASVYATLDALESLWQAQRERQHLSVRGRAQGLRHYHAVYEASVRCVPLSLTRWEQWLAGLSEQGAQTTMGACPDDLSSSSSPQVQRVQKELVDSYWHLYRRLCWGSSGAAKAGLAAVLEHTESAASELQSVMATGAAALVAEQEAALAKPLQAFARLSAESAHLFADYPLIGKVERLWLSETVLPALGEPAEPLVEMLVRRTFKRDLQVPSVALPELLREYEESEINEHKVKDIVAVGQATLSSSWMRAASALYVHTTRLTDTTRPSDVGGMLEASSLSRDARLKELEEQLLSVLIKVPRGQGFLPALGLLMQRLMEDNGEASASTGPWRGLNGSQTQFYLYLLHQWFATYIGSHHRWSVTDMFAASDDADLWTFLLDRHAVCLTWALVTEKPALQDLAVRTHAETQLGYLDVLATRVDKLRAVFYSVVHCAQLYHASTTAFTKMEKRESRLRTAAAAMHSWMKEIGIETFCRALLNDLFDATAQWEEAQAGYDACVQQRALLVEAELKLILYDTMMMLQCPDRSTERIERLVEAALDMCDAWGTSEREPSGRTSHERKDLVLPIIGMAGRCLHRISASLRCDVASVSAVPEVQASLYRRAVQWVKRCIVAAAAIGGDPSSLWDEWSGLVSIPVFAAEQHSSGESPRRFYPPALLGYAIPATGRGRASRQTAASGGLDDVCWERRTVAKAVRKEVKTGVDGGGSRDDRVSSCIVTAGSGEEESGQPPLKKTRAN
;
A
#
# COMPACT_ATOMS: atom_id res chain seq x y z
N MET A 1 -32.42 11.08 34.21
CA MET A 1 -31.80 12.42 34.12
C MET A 1 -30.64 12.50 33.13
N ALA A 2 -29.54 11.76 33.30
CA ALA A 2 -28.41 11.80 32.37
C ALA A 2 -28.74 11.46 30.91
N ALA A 3 -29.69 10.52 30.70
CA ALA A 3 -30.22 10.17 29.38
C ALA A 3 -31.02 11.32 28.74
N LEU A 4 -31.88 12.01 29.50
CA LEU A 4 -32.62 13.19 29.01
C LEU A 4 -31.68 14.35 28.68
N GLN A 5 -30.66 14.58 29.51
CA GLN A 5 -29.61 15.56 29.21
C GLN A 5 -28.81 15.20 27.96
N HIS A 6 -28.60 13.91 27.67
CA HIS A 6 -27.97 13.45 26.44
C HIS A 6 -28.87 13.70 25.22
N VAL A 7 -30.17 13.40 25.33
CA VAL A 7 -31.14 13.64 24.26
C VAL A 7 -31.23 15.14 23.96
N ASN A 8 -31.34 15.99 24.98
CA ASN A 8 -31.41 17.45 24.79
C ASN A 8 -30.14 18.01 24.14
N SER A 9 -28.95 17.62 24.63
CA SER A 9 -27.69 18.08 24.01
C SER A 9 -27.52 17.56 22.58
N ALA A 10 -27.93 16.33 22.26
CA ALA A 10 -27.90 15.82 20.88
C ALA A 10 -28.87 16.58 19.96
N THR A 11 -30.06 16.97 20.45
CA THR A 11 -31.00 17.81 19.67
C THR A 11 -30.43 19.19 19.34
N GLU A 12 -29.61 19.77 20.23
CA GLU A 12 -28.97 21.08 20.00
C GLU A 12 -27.96 21.06 18.84
N ILE A 13 -27.32 19.92 18.56
CA ILE A 13 -26.28 19.76 17.53
C ILE A 13 -26.67 18.77 16.42
N THR A 14 -27.95 18.39 16.30
CA THR A 14 -28.39 17.34 15.37
C THR A 14 -27.95 17.57 13.91
N PRO A 15 -28.06 18.79 13.33
CA PRO A 15 -27.59 19.03 11.97
C PRO A 15 -26.08 18.77 11.81
N LEU A 16 -25.28 19.18 12.80
CA LEU A 16 -23.84 18.94 12.83
C LEU A 16 -23.53 17.45 12.92
N LEU A 17 -24.20 16.72 13.82
CA LEU A 17 -24.01 15.27 13.99
C LEU A 17 -24.40 14.46 12.75
N ALA A 18 -25.36 14.95 11.96
CA ALA A 18 -25.77 14.31 10.72
C ALA A 18 -24.72 14.46 9.61
N CYS A 19 -24.02 15.61 9.56
CA CYS A 19 -22.97 15.86 8.59
C CYS A 19 -21.76 14.94 8.85
N GLY A 20 -21.41 14.09 7.88
CA GLY A 20 -20.31 13.14 8.03
C GLY A 20 -20.56 12.05 9.08
N GLY A 21 -21.80 11.85 9.54
CA GLY A 21 -22.11 10.81 10.54
C GLY A 21 -21.68 9.40 10.10
N ASP A 22 -21.76 9.11 8.81
CA ASP A 22 -21.29 7.85 8.24
C ASP A 22 -19.76 7.75 8.20
N TYR A 23 -19.07 8.88 7.99
CA TYR A 23 -17.60 8.92 8.03
C TYR A 23 -17.10 8.59 9.43
N VAL A 24 -17.78 9.08 10.47
CA VAL A 24 -17.43 8.81 11.87
C VAL A 24 -17.68 7.34 12.22
N LYS A 25 -18.79 6.76 11.77
CA LYS A 25 -19.18 5.38 12.13
C LYS A 25 -18.40 4.33 11.37
N ASN A 26 -18.24 4.51 10.07
CA ASN A 26 -17.72 3.48 9.16
C ASN A 26 -16.32 3.82 8.62
N GLY A 27 -15.79 5.01 8.91
CA GLY A 27 -14.67 5.59 8.16
C GLY A 27 -15.14 6.21 6.84
N THR A 28 -14.28 7.01 6.21
CA THR A 28 -14.54 7.50 4.85
C THR A 28 -14.72 6.33 3.89
N GLN A 29 -15.92 6.24 3.33
CA GLN A 29 -16.27 5.19 2.38
C GLN A 29 -15.83 5.51 0.95
N THR A 30 -15.07 6.58 0.71
CA THR A 30 -14.71 7.06 -0.64
C THR A 30 -13.27 7.57 -0.68
N LEU A 31 -12.63 7.45 -1.85
CA LEU A 31 -11.33 8.07 -2.14
C LEU A 31 -11.46 9.36 -2.97
N SER A 32 -12.69 9.83 -3.20
CA SER A 32 -12.96 11.05 -3.96
C SER A 32 -12.66 12.31 -3.13
N ILE A 33 -11.59 13.02 -3.49
CA ILE A 33 -11.23 14.32 -2.89
C ILE A 33 -12.41 15.29 -2.93
N ALA A 34 -13.09 15.40 -4.07
CA ALA A 34 -14.21 16.33 -4.21
C ALA A 34 -15.36 15.99 -3.25
N SER A 35 -15.66 14.70 -3.06
CA SER A 35 -16.69 14.24 -2.12
C SER A 35 -16.31 14.54 -0.67
N VAL A 36 -15.05 14.26 -0.29
CA VAL A 36 -14.53 14.55 1.04
C VAL A 36 -14.55 16.06 1.31
N TYR A 37 -14.09 16.88 0.36
CA TYR A 37 -14.03 18.34 0.52
C TYR A 37 -15.42 18.95 0.60
N ALA A 38 -16.38 18.48 -0.21
CA ALA A 38 -17.77 18.92 -0.10
C ALA A 38 -18.37 18.61 1.28
N THR A 39 -18.03 17.45 1.86
CA THR A 39 -18.44 17.08 3.21
C THR A 39 -17.79 17.98 4.26
N LEU A 40 -16.49 18.29 4.12
CA LEU A 40 -15.79 19.21 5.01
C LEU A 40 -16.31 20.65 4.90
N ASP A 41 -16.66 21.12 3.70
CA ASP A 41 -17.25 22.46 3.52
C ASP A 41 -18.64 22.57 4.17
N ALA A 42 -19.45 21.52 4.05
CA ALA A 42 -20.72 21.44 4.76
C ALA A 42 -20.51 21.41 6.28
N LEU A 43 -19.50 20.65 6.76
CA LEU A 43 -19.13 20.59 8.17
C LEU A 43 -18.71 21.97 8.69
N GLU A 44 -17.84 22.68 7.98
CA GLU A 44 -17.38 24.03 8.37
C GLU A 44 -18.54 25.01 8.44
N SER A 45 -19.44 24.98 7.44
CA SER A 45 -20.63 25.84 7.42
C SER A 45 -21.54 25.58 8.63
N LEU A 46 -21.75 24.31 8.97
CA LEU A 46 -22.55 23.91 10.13
C LEU A 46 -21.83 24.20 11.46
N TRP A 47 -20.51 24.04 11.50
CA TRP A 47 -19.70 24.32 12.68
C TRP A 47 -19.68 25.81 13.00
N GLN A 48 -19.52 26.65 11.97
CA GLN A 48 -19.62 28.10 12.09
C GLN A 48 -21.00 28.52 12.62
N ALA A 49 -22.08 28.04 12.00
CA ALA A 49 -23.45 28.31 12.45
C ALA A 49 -23.71 27.82 13.89
N GLN A 50 -23.05 26.73 14.31
CA GLN A 50 -23.16 26.21 15.67
C GLN A 50 -22.45 27.12 16.68
N ARG A 51 -21.27 27.65 16.33
CA ARG A 51 -20.52 28.58 17.20
C ARG A 51 -21.25 29.90 17.44
N GLU A 52 -22.02 30.36 16.47
CA GLU A 52 -22.85 31.57 16.57
C GLU A 52 -24.04 31.40 17.53
N ARG A 53 -24.39 30.18 17.95
CA ARG A 53 -25.48 29.95 18.90
C ARG A 53 -25.08 30.34 20.32
N GLN A 54 -25.76 31.35 20.87
CA GLN A 54 -25.52 31.87 22.22
C GLN A 54 -25.76 30.83 23.34
N HIS A 55 -26.67 29.87 23.15
CA HIS A 55 -27.12 28.96 24.21
C HIS A 55 -26.85 27.49 23.90
N LEU A 56 -25.58 27.12 23.74
CA LEU A 56 -25.19 25.70 23.73
C LEU A 56 -24.84 25.18 25.10
N SER A 57 -25.42 24.04 25.47
CA SER A 57 -25.03 23.33 26.68
C SER A 57 -23.55 22.93 26.62
N VAL A 58 -22.88 22.88 27.78
CA VAL A 58 -21.49 22.41 27.90
C VAL A 58 -21.29 21.03 27.25
N ARG A 59 -22.27 20.14 27.41
CA ARG A 59 -22.29 18.81 26.80
C ARG A 59 -22.44 18.87 25.28
N GLY A 60 -23.36 19.70 24.78
CA GLY A 60 -23.54 19.95 23.34
C GLY A 60 -22.27 20.49 22.69
N ARG A 61 -21.59 21.46 23.32
CA ARG A 61 -20.29 21.99 22.83
C ARG A 61 -19.22 20.91 22.77
N ALA A 62 -19.05 20.14 23.85
CA ALA A 62 -18.06 19.08 23.91
C ALA A 62 -18.35 17.93 22.92
N GLN A 63 -19.62 17.60 22.68
CA GLN A 63 -20.01 16.59 21.70
C GLN A 63 -19.85 17.10 20.26
N GLY A 64 -20.19 18.36 20.01
CA GLY A 64 -19.96 19.01 18.72
C GLY A 64 -18.48 19.06 18.34
N LEU A 65 -17.60 19.45 19.28
CA LEU A 65 -16.14 19.43 19.08
C LEU A 65 -15.61 18.04 18.74
N ARG A 66 -16.05 17.00 19.47
CA ARG A 66 -15.65 15.62 19.18
C ARG A 66 -16.11 15.16 17.81
N HIS A 67 -17.33 15.50 17.41
CA HIS A 67 -17.86 15.15 16.09
C HIS A 67 -17.09 15.87 14.98
N TYR A 68 -16.86 17.18 15.14
CA TYR A 68 -16.05 17.97 14.21
C TYR A 68 -14.66 17.36 14.00
N HIS A 69 -13.95 17.04 15.09
CA HIS A 69 -12.67 16.34 15.03
C HIS A 69 -12.78 14.97 14.35
N ALA A 70 -13.78 14.17 14.70
CA ALA A 70 -13.93 12.81 14.17
C ALA A 70 -14.20 12.78 12.65
N VAL A 71 -14.92 13.76 12.11
CA VAL A 71 -15.15 13.87 10.65
C VAL A 71 -13.84 14.19 9.93
N TYR A 72 -13.04 15.14 10.44
CA TYR A 72 -11.72 15.44 9.89
C TYR A 72 -10.75 14.26 10.02
N GLU A 73 -10.71 13.63 11.19
CA GLU A 73 -9.87 12.45 11.45
C GLU A 73 -10.23 11.28 10.53
N ALA A 74 -11.52 11.03 10.28
CA ALA A 74 -11.93 10.04 9.30
C ALA A 74 -11.48 10.43 7.89
N SER A 75 -11.64 11.71 7.52
CA SER A 75 -11.31 12.24 6.19
C SER A 75 -9.84 12.07 5.83
N VAL A 76 -8.95 12.44 6.74
CA VAL A 76 -7.50 12.47 6.50
C VAL A 76 -6.88 11.07 6.39
N ARG A 77 -7.58 10.02 6.83
CA ARG A 77 -7.10 8.63 6.74
C ARG A 77 -7.13 8.08 5.30
N CYS A 78 -8.07 8.52 4.47
CA CYS A 78 -8.21 8.07 3.09
C CYS A 78 -7.67 9.07 2.06
N VAL A 79 -7.75 10.36 2.36
CA VAL A 79 -7.53 11.43 1.39
C VAL A 79 -6.54 12.46 1.95
N PRO A 80 -5.53 12.89 1.17
CA PRO A 80 -4.61 13.94 1.60
C PRO A 80 -5.36 15.27 1.70
N LEU A 81 -5.19 15.94 2.83
CA LEU A 81 -5.72 17.28 3.05
C LEU A 81 -4.66 18.33 2.71
N SER A 82 -5.10 19.43 2.11
CA SER A 82 -4.25 20.61 1.89
C SER A 82 -3.88 21.26 3.23
N LEU A 83 -2.78 22.02 3.26
CA LEU A 83 -2.35 22.72 4.47
C LEU A 83 -3.44 23.66 5.00
N THR A 84 -4.18 24.35 4.11
CA THR A 84 -5.30 25.20 4.50
C THR A 84 -6.40 24.43 5.24
N ARG A 85 -6.69 23.18 4.86
CA ARG A 85 -7.67 22.34 5.59
C ARG A 85 -7.15 21.91 6.95
N TRP A 86 -5.85 21.64 7.06
CA TRP A 86 -5.22 21.38 8.36
C TRP A 86 -5.30 22.60 9.28
N GLU A 87 -5.06 23.79 8.75
CA GLU A 87 -5.17 25.05 9.50
C GLU A 87 -6.62 25.35 9.90
N GLN A 88 -7.58 25.16 8.99
CA GLN A 88 -9.01 25.28 9.29
C GLN A 88 -9.44 24.33 10.41
N TRP A 89 -9.02 23.07 10.34
CA TRP A 89 -9.29 22.09 11.38
C TRP A 89 -8.73 22.53 12.74
N LEU A 90 -7.47 22.96 12.79
CA LEU A 90 -6.87 23.45 14.03
C LEU A 90 -7.60 24.69 14.58
N ALA A 91 -7.90 25.67 13.71
CA ALA A 91 -8.64 26.86 14.09
C ALA A 91 -10.04 26.50 14.64
N GLY A 92 -10.75 25.57 13.99
CA GLY A 92 -12.05 25.08 14.45
C GLY A 92 -12.01 24.39 15.81
N LEU A 93 -10.89 23.74 16.15
CA LEU A 93 -10.64 23.18 17.50
C LEU A 93 -10.24 24.27 18.51
N SER A 94 -9.47 25.29 18.11
CA SER A 94 -8.88 26.30 19.01
C SER A 94 -9.81 27.50 19.31
N GLU A 95 -10.70 27.90 18.40
CA GLU A 95 -11.40 29.22 18.42
C GLU A 95 -12.59 29.36 19.41
N GLN A 96 -12.74 28.55 20.45
CA GLN A 96 -13.88 28.70 21.37
C GLN A 96 -13.76 29.83 22.42
N GLY A 97 -12.80 30.76 22.31
CA GLY A 97 -12.50 31.74 23.36
C GLY A 97 -12.46 33.23 22.99
N ALA A 98 -12.44 33.64 21.72
CA ALA A 98 -12.01 35.00 21.37
C ALA A 98 -13.12 35.99 20.93
N GLN A 99 -14.37 35.57 20.73
CA GLN A 99 -15.43 36.46 20.23
C GLN A 99 -16.51 36.76 21.29
N THR A 100 -16.11 37.44 22.36
CA THR A 100 -17.01 38.29 23.16
C THR A 100 -16.29 39.59 23.51
N THR A 101 -15.96 40.36 22.48
CA THR A 101 -15.56 41.77 22.64
C THR A 101 -16.34 42.59 21.64
N MET A 102 -17.56 42.98 22.01
CA MET A 102 -18.25 44.22 21.62
C MET A 102 -19.71 44.12 22.09
N GLY A 103 -20.03 44.74 23.22
CA GLY A 103 -21.42 44.87 23.68
C GLY A 103 -21.54 44.78 25.19
N ALA A 104 -21.57 45.93 25.84
CA ALA A 104 -21.77 46.09 27.26
C ALA A 104 -23.11 45.49 27.74
N CYS A 105 -23.04 44.45 28.58
CA CYS A 105 -24.03 44.20 29.63
C CYS A 105 -23.36 43.29 30.68
N PRO A 106 -23.19 43.75 31.94
CA PRO A 106 -22.58 42.94 32.99
C PRO A 106 -23.65 42.02 33.59
N ASP A 107 -23.97 40.94 32.89
CA ASP A 107 -24.44 39.72 33.54
C ASP A 107 -23.27 38.72 33.47
N ASP A 108 -22.43 38.80 34.50
CA ASP A 108 -21.39 37.82 34.83
C ASP A 108 -22.00 36.41 34.80
N LEU A 109 -21.52 35.56 33.88
CA LEU A 109 -21.41 34.08 34.00
C LEU A 109 -21.10 33.33 32.67
N SER A 110 -20.93 33.99 31.52
CA SER A 110 -20.89 33.29 30.21
C SER A 110 -19.56 33.29 29.41
N SER A 111 -18.46 33.88 29.90
CA SER A 111 -17.21 33.97 29.11
C SER A 111 -16.08 32.99 29.49
N SER A 112 -16.21 32.17 30.54
CA SER A 112 -15.22 31.09 30.79
C SER A 112 -15.71 29.78 30.19
N SER A 113 -15.07 29.29 29.13
CA SER A 113 -15.26 27.92 28.66
C SER A 113 -15.17 26.95 29.84
N SER A 114 -16.18 26.12 30.05
CA SER A 114 -16.21 25.13 31.14
C SER A 114 -14.91 24.30 31.16
N PRO A 115 -14.36 23.94 32.34
CA PRO A 115 -13.15 23.12 32.45
C PRO A 115 -13.30 21.74 31.79
N GLN A 116 -14.54 21.28 31.55
CA GLN A 116 -14.79 20.08 30.76
C GLN A 116 -14.54 20.30 29.27
N VAL A 117 -14.97 21.44 28.71
CA VAL A 117 -14.77 21.76 27.29
C VAL A 117 -13.29 22.01 27.01
N GLN A 118 -12.59 22.72 27.90
CA GLN A 118 -11.14 22.95 27.78
C GLN A 118 -10.34 21.65 27.79
N ARG A 119 -10.69 20.68 28.65
CA ARG A 119 -10.05 19.36 28.65
C ARG A 119 -10.26 18.62 27.34
N VAL A 120 -11.49 18.57 26.85
CA VAL A 120 -11.80 17.94 25.56
C VAL A 120 -11.06 18.64 24.42
N GLN A 121 -11.03 19.97 24.43
CA GLN A 121 -10.31 20.75 23.42
C GLN A 121 -8.82 20.41 23.40
N LYS A 122 -8.17 20.35 24.56
CA LYS A 122 -6.76 19.96 24.67
C LYS A 122 -6.53 18.54 24.12
N GLU A 123 -7.34 17.57 24.56
CA GLU A 123 -7.25 16.17 24.08
C GLU A 123 -7.35 16.07 22.55
N LEU A 124 -8.27 16.83 21.93
CA LEU A 124 -8.46 16.83 20.48
C LEU A 124 -7.32 17.54 19.74
N VAL A 125 -6.77 18.63 20.28
CA VAL A 125 -5.61 19.32 19.72
C VAL A 125 -4.35 18.44 19.79
N ASP A 126 -4.15 17.69 20.88
CA ASP A 126 -3.05 16.73 21.00
C ASP A 126 -3.18 15.60 19.96
N SER A 127 -4.41 15.11 19.76
CA SER A 127 -4.75 14.12 18.72
C SER A 127 -4.49 14.66 17.31
N TYR A 128 -4.89 15.91 17.04
CA TYR A 128 -4.61 16.62 15.80
C TYR A 128 -3.10 16.65 15.50
N TRP A 129 -2.28 17.10 16.47
CA TRP A 129 -0.84 17.21 16.27
C TRP A 129 -0.16 15.86 16.09
N HIS A 130 -0.66 14.82 16.75
CA HIS A 130 -0.20 13.45 16.50
C HIS A 130 -0.47 13.02 15.05
N LEU A 131 -1.68 13.24 14.54
CA LEU A 131 -2.04 12.92 13.14
C LEU A 131 -1.26 13.77 12.14
N TYR A 132 -1.11 15.07 12.40
CA TYR A 132 -0.36 15.99 11.54
C TYR A 132 1.09 15.55 11.37
N ARG A 133 1.79 15.22 12.47
CA ARG A 133 3.17 14.72 12.42
C ARG A 133 3.29 13.41 11.64
N ARG A 134 2.32 12.52 11.79
CA ARG A 134 2.28 11.22 11.10
C ARG A 134 2.05 11.38 9.60
N LEU A 135 1.06 12.17 9.20
CA LEU A 135 0.59 12.25 7.81
C LEU A 135 1.33 13.30 6.97
N CYS A 136 1.74 14.42 7.59
CA CYS A 136 2.53 15.48 6.94
C CYS A 136 4.05 15.29 7.16
N TRP A 137 4.47 14.06 7.44
CA TRP A 137 5.88 13.71 7.60
C TRP A 137 6.72 14.13 6.39
N GLY A 138 7.93 14.60 6.65
CA GLY A 138 8.81 15.19 5.65
C GLY A 138 8.65 16.70 5.50
N SER A 139 7.61 17.32 6.07
CA SER A 139 7.45 18.78 6.05
C SER A 139 8.15 19.45 7.23
N SER A 140 8.59 20.69 7.03
CA SER A 140 9.09 21.56 8.12
C SER A 140 8.06 21.77 9.23
N GLY A 141 6.78 21.85 8.89
CA GLY A 141 5.70 21.97 9.88
C GLY A 141 5.61 20.75 10.79
N ALA A 142 5.66 19.55 10.23
CA ALA A 142 5.66 18.31 11.02
C ALA A 142 6.93 18.18 11.89
N ALA A 143 8.09 18.58 11.37
CA ALA A 143 9.34 18.56 12.13
C ALA A 143 9.29 19.51 13.34
N LYS A 144 8.75 20.72 13.18
CA LYS A 144 8.58 21.70 14.27
C LYS A 144 7.57 21.22 15.33
N ALA A 145 6.43 20.68 14.90
CA ALA A 145 5.48 20.06 15.81
C ALA A 145 6.09 18.83 16.53
N GLY A 146 6.93 18.07 15.82
CA GLY A 146 7.70 16.97 16.38
C GLY A 146 8.63 17.44 17.50
N LEU A 147 9.40 18.50 17.26
CA LEU A 147 10.32 19.08 18.24
C LEU A 147 9.58 19.58 19.48
N ALA A 148 8.46 20.28 19.31
CA ALA A 148 7.62 20.73 20.42
C ALA A 148 7.15 19.55 21.29
N ALA A 149 6.69 18.47 20.66
CA ALA A 149 6.29 17.28 21.39
C ALA A 149 7.46 16.58 22.10
N VAL A 150 8.65 16.55 21.50
CA VAL A 150 9.85 16.01 22.19
C VAL A 150 10.15 16.83 23.45
N LEU A 151 10.03 18.16 23.37
CA LEU A 151 10.25 19.04 24.52
C LEU A 151 9.29 18.73 25.68
N GLU A 152 8.00 18.50 25.42
CA GLU A 152 7.03 18.10 26.46
C GLU A 152 7.43 16.78 27.16
N HIS A 153 7.99 15.82 26.42
CA HIS A 153 8.51 14.57 27.00
C HIS A 153 9.77 14.83 27.83
N THR A 154 10.63 15.76 27.41
CA THR A 154 11.86 16.10 28.13
C THR A 154 11.60 16.78 29.47
N GLU A 155 10.60 17.66 29.55
CA GLU A 155 10.19 18.32 30.80
C GLU A 155 9.66 17.30 31.82
N SER A 156 8.89 16.32 31.34
CA SER A 156 8.39 15.21 32.17
C SER A 156 9.53 14.33 32.67
N ALA A 157 10.48 13.96 31.79
CA ALA A 157 11.63 13.14 32.16
C ALA A 157 12.58 13.85 33.14
N ALA A 158 12.80 15.16 32.98
CA ALA A 158 13.65 15.95 33.88
C ALA A 158 13.16 15.91 35.34
N SER A 159 11.85 15.87 35.54
CA SER A 159 11.24 15.73 36.86
C SER A 159 11.51 14.35 37.49
N GLU A 160 11.60 13.29 36.68
CA GLU A 160 11.89 11.93 37.14
C GLU A 160 13.37 11.71 37.49
N LEU A 161 14.30 12.40 36.81
CA LEU A 161 15.75 12.26 37.00
C LEU A 161 16.21 12.54 38.44
N GLN A 162 15.55 13.47 39.14
CA GLN A 162 15.87 13.80 40.54
C GLN A 162 15.71 12.60 41.49
N SER A 163 14.89 11.60 41.13
CA SER A 163 14.67 10.39 41.93
C SER A 163 15.78 9.33 41.81
N VAL A 164 16.59 9.38 40.74
CA VAL A 164 17.57 8.35 40.39
C VAL A 164 18.87 8.46 41.22
N MET A 165 19.11 9.57 41.92
CA MET A 165 20.37 9.84 42.65
C MET A 165 20.63 8.98 43.91
N ALA A 166 19.81 7.97 44.21
CA ALA A 166 19.90 7.22 45.47
C ALA A 166 20.82 5.98 45.46
N THR A 167 21.48 5.62 44.35
CA THR A 167 22.24 4.35 44.21
C THR A 167 23.66 4.54 43.64
N GLY A 168 24.56 3.57 43.86
CA GLY A 168 26.02 3.72 43.69
C GLY A 168 26.59 3.87 42.25
N ALA A 169 27.82 4.37 42.15
CA ALA A 169 28.40 5.07 40.99
C ALA A 169 28.50 4.34 39.62
N ALA A 170 28.76 3.04 39.55
CA ALA A 170 28.96 2.34 38.26
C ALA A 170 27.66 1.79 37.65
N ALA A 171 26.72 1.34 38.50
CA ALA A 171 25.35 1.03 38.09
C ALA A 171 24.59 2.31 37.68
N LEU A 172 24.95 3.45 38.30
CA LEU A 172 24.38 4.77 38.06
C LEU A 172 24.40 5.17 36.57
N VAL A 173 25.51 4.98 35.84
CA VAL A 173 25.62 5.46 34.45
C VAL A 173 24.65 4.74 33.52
N ALA A 174 24.52 3.42 33.65
CA ALA A 174 23.57 2.64 32.85
C ALA A 174 22.11 2.93 33.23
N GLU A 175 21.84 3.12 34.53
CA GLU A 175 20.51 3.53 35.03
C GLU A 175 20.15 4.94 34.57
N GLN A 176 21.08 5.89 34.58
CA GLN A 176 20.93 7.25 34.08
C GLN A 176 20.73 7.28 32.56
N GLU A 177 21.54 6.54 31.80
CA GLU A 177 21.36 6.40 30.35
C GLU A 177 20.00 5.78 30.01
N ALA A 178 19.56 4.78 30.78
CA ALA A 178 18.21 4.20 30.64
C ALA A 178 17.09 5.20 30.96
N ALA A 179 17.24 6.03 32.00
CA ALA A 179 16.28 7.08 32.34
C ALA A 179 16.17 8.16 31.25
N LEU A 180 17.29 8.47 30.58
CA LEU A 180 17.36 9.43 29.48
C LEU A 180 17.01 8.83 28.10
N ALA A 181 16.84 7.51 28.01
CA ALA A 181 16.70 6.82 26.73
C ALA A 181 15.53 7.33 25.89
N LYS A 182 14.35 7.50 26.49
CA LYS A 182 13.14 7.90 25.73
C LYS A 182 13.29 9.29 25.07
N PRO A 183 13.66 10.37 25.79
CA PRO A 183 13.92 11.65 25.14
C PRO A 183 15.02 11.61 24.08
N LEU A 184 16.14 10.94 24.36
CA LEU A 184 17.27 10.85 23.43
C LEU A 184 16.89 10.11 22.13
N GLN A 185 16.13 9.02 22.25
CA GLN A 185 15.61 8.29 21.10
C GLN A 185 14.59 9.13 20.32
N ALA A 186 13.78 9.94 20.99
CA ALA A 186 12.84 10.85 20.34
C ALA A 186 13.58 11.94 19.53
N PHE A 187 14.66 12.51 20.08
CA PHE A 187 15.55 13.43 19.33
C PHE A 187 16.25 12.74 18.16
N ALA A 188 16.78 11.53 18.37
CA ALA A 188 17.45 10.77 17.32
C ALA A 188 16.50 10.42 16.16
N ARG A 189 15.29 9.98 16.49
CA ARG A 189 14.22 9.73 15.51
C ARG A 189 13.86 11.00 14.74
N LEU A 190 13.58 12.10 15.44
CA LEU A 190 13.24 13.36 14.78
C LEU A 190 14.36 13.87 13.87
N SER A 191 15.62 13.73 14.31
CA SER A 191 16.81 14.08 13.52
C SER A 191 16.87 13.25 12.23
N ALA A 192 16.73 11.94 12.33
CA ALA A 192 16.77 11.05 11.16
C ALA A 192 15.61 11.33 10.19
N GLU A 193 14.41 11.60 10.70
CA GLU A 193 13.23 11.95 9.92
C GLU A 193 13.32 13.33 9.25
N SER A 194 14.17 14.23 9.76
CA SER A 194 14.29 15.63 9.30
C SER A 194 15.59 15.91 8.54
N ALA A 195 16.42 14.89 8.27
CA ALA A 195 17.76 15.06 7.71
C ALA A 195 17.80 15.65 6.29
N HIS A 196 16.68 15.67 5.56
CA HIS A 196 16.55 16.39 4.28
C HIS A 196 16.23 17.88 4.45
N LEU A 197 15.76 18.31 5.62
CA LEU A 197 15.38 19.70 5.92
C LEU A 197 16.62 20.52 6.27
N PHE A 198 17.36 20.95 5.25
CA PHE A 198 18.66 21.63 5.39
C PHE A 198 18.70 22.80 6.40
N ALA A 199 17.60 23.55 6.51
CA ALA A 199 17.48 24.73 7.36
C ALA A 199 16.93 24.43 8.77
N ASP A 200 15.95 23.52 8.89
CA ASP A 200 15.29 23.23 10.17
C ASP A 200 16.05 22.16 10.98
N TYR A 201 16.78 21.25 10.32
CA TYR A 201 17.53 20.15 10.96
C TYR A 201 18.45 20.60 12.10
N PRO A 202 19.28 21.67 11.96
CA PRO A 202 20.18 22.13 13.03
C PRO A 202 19.48 22.44 14.35
N LEU A 203 18.23 22.88 14.30
CA LEU A 203 17.48 23.28 15.48
C LEU A 203 17.28 22.10 16.43
N ILE A 204 17.08 20.89 15.88
CA ILE A 204 16.84 19.66 16.66
C ILE A 204 18.06 19.36 17.52
N GLY A 205 19.24 19.28 16.89
CA GLY A 205 20.49 19.01 17.58
C GLY A 205 20.89 20.09 18.59
N LYS A 206 20.66 21.36 18.24
CA LYS A 206 20.89 22.48 19.14
C LYS A 206 20.02 22.38 20.40
N VAL A 207 18.73 22.10 20.24
CA VAL A 207 17.79 21.96 21.37
C VAL A 207 18.14 20.75 22.23
N GLU A 208 18.52 19.62 21.63
CA GLU A 208 18.98 18.44 22.37
C GLU A 208 20.22 18.74 23.23
N ARG A 209 21.23 19.44 22.67
CA ARG A 209 22.43 19.84 23.42
C ARG A 209 22.11 20.81 24.54
N LEU A 210 21.27 21.82 24.29
CA LEU A 210 20.82 22.75 25.33
C LEU A 210 20.08 22.03 26.45
N TRP A 211 19.19 21.10 26.13
CA TRP A 211 18.51 20.28 27.14
C TRP A 211 19.49 19.43 27.97
N LEU A 212 20.47 18.79 27.32
CA LEU A 212 21.52 18.03 28.00
C LEU A 212 22.33 18.91 28.97
N SER A 213 22.76 20.08 28.54
CA SER A 213 23.62 20.98 29.32
C SER A 213 22.87 21.80 30.38
N GLU A 214 21.67 22.28 30.07
CA GLU A 214 20.93 23.23 30.94
C GLU A 214 19.86 22.56 31.79
N THR A 215 19.42 21.34 31.45
CA THR A 215 18.38 20.62 32.20
C THR A 215 18.93 19.34 32.82
N VAL A 216 19.55 18.47 32.02
CA VAL A 216 20.00 17.15 32.50
C VAL A 216 21.19 17.27 33.44
N LEU A 217 22.24 18.02 33.07
CA LEU A 217 23.42 18.20 33.91
C LEU A 217 23.07 18.82 35.28
N PRO A 218 22.29 19.92 35.39
CA PRO A 218 21.88 20.44 36.69
C PRO A 218 20.98 19.47 37.49
N ALA A 219 20.13 18.69 36.82
CA ALA A 219 19.25 17.74 37.51
C ALA A 219 20.00 16.52 38.09
N LEU A 220 21.05 16.07 37.42
CA LEU A 220 21.87 14.93 37.87
C LEU A 220 23.10 15.33 38.71
N GLY A 221 23.48 16.62 38.66
CA GLY A 221 24.63 17.19 39.34
C GLY A 221 25.98 16.88 38.68
N GLU A 222 27.03 17.50 39.21
CA GLU A 222 28.43 17.38 38.76
C GLU A 222 28.93 15.95 38.51
N PRO A 223 28.57 14.92 39.31
CA PRO A 223 29.04 13.55 39.07
C PRO A 223 28.61 12.96 37.71
N ALA A 224 27.55 13.49 37.10
CA ALA A 224 27.05 13.06 35.80
C ALA A 224 27.70 13.79 34.62
N GLU A 225 28.58 14.77 34.85
CA GLU A 225 29.26 15.53 33.79
C GLU A 225 29.90 14.64 32.71
N PRO A 226 30.62 13.53 33.03
CA PRO A 226 31.19 12.66 32.00
C PRO A 226 30.14 11.96 31.13
N LEU A 227 28.97 11.64 31.68
CA LEU A 227 27.85 11.06 30.94
C LEU A 227 27.24 12.09 30.00
N VAL A 228 26.96 13.30 30.51
CA VAL A 228 26.37 14.38 29.71
C VAL A 228 27.32 14.79 28.59
N GLU A 229 28.61 14.96 28.87
CA GLU A 229 29.63 15.26 27.88
C GLU A 229 29.70 14.17 26.80
N MET A 230 29.61 12.90 27.18
CA MET A 230 29.56 11.77 26.25
C MET A 230 28.31 11.82 25.36
N LEU A 231 27.14 12.14 25.91
CA LEU A 231 25.90 12.29 25.14
C LEU A 231 25.98 13.49 24.18
N VAL A 232 26.47 14.64 24.64
CA VAL A 232 26.69 15.83 23.80
C VAL A 232 27.66 15.51 22.65
N ARG A 233 28.76 14.77 22.90
CA ARG A 233 29.64 14.31 21.81
C ARG A 233 28.92 13.42 20.79
N ARG A 234 28.00 12.55 21.24
CA ARG A 234 27.20 11.70 20.33
C ARG A 234 26.28 12.55 19.46
N THR A 235 25.65 13.60 20.00
CA THR A 235 24.81 14.51 19.22
C THR A 235 25.63 15.27 18.18
N PHE A 236 26.78 15.84 18.55
CA PHE A 236 27.71 16.44 17.59
C PHE A 236 28.11 15.45 16.48
N LYS A 237 28.53 14.24 16.84
CA LYS A 237 28.94 13.23 15.87
C LYS A 237 27.80 12.86 14.90
N ARG A 238 26.55 12.80 15.36
CA ARG A 238 25.37 12.56 14.52
C ARG A 238 25.14 13.74 13.58
N ASP A 239 25.08 14.95 14.12
CA ASP A 239 24.73 16.16 13.37
C ASP A 239 25.81 16.54 12.35
N LEU A 240 27.08 16.28 12.65
CA LEU A 240 28.20 16.50 11.73
C LEU A 240 28.20 15.54 10.53
N GLN A 241 27.42 14.46 10.55
CA GLN A 241 27.27 13.54 9.41
C GLN A 241 26.16 13.98 8.45
N VAL A 242 25.36 14.98 8.81
CA VAL A 242 24.21 15.43 8.04
C VAL A 242 24.44 16.85 7.54
N PRO A 243 24.37 17.08 6.22
CA PRO A 243 24.44 18.44 5.67
C PRO A 243 23.36 19.35 6.21
N SER A 244 23.76 20.52 6.67
CA SER A 244 22.84 21.54 7.17
C SER A 244 23.44 22.95 7.08
N VAL A 245 22.58 23.97 7.15
CA VAL A 245 23.02 25.37 7.04
C VAL A 245 24.00 25.77 8.15
N ALA A 246 23.86 25.19 9.34
CA ALA A 246 24.68 25.49 10.52
C ALA A 246 25.93 24.60 10.64
N LEU A 247 26.20 23.73 9.67
CA LEU A 247 27.31 22.78 9.73
C LEU A 247 28.69 23.46 9.93
N PRO A 248 29.00 24.60 9.28
CA PRO A 248 30.25 25.33 9.54
C PRO A 248 30.36 25.85 10.98
N GLU A 249 29.28 26.43 11.52
CA GLU A 249 29.24 26.91 12.89
C GLU A 249 29.32 25.77 13.91
N LEU A 250 28.68 24.64 13.61
CA LEU A 250 28.67 23.44 14.45
C LEU A 250 30.07 22.82 14.58
N LEU A 251 30.84 22.82 13.49
CA LEU A 251 32.24 22.37 13.50
C LEU A 251 33.09 23.22 14.44
N ARG A 252 32.94 24.55 14.36
CA ARG A 252 33.65 25.48 15.23
C ARG A 252 33.24 25.31 16.70
N GLU A 253 31.94 25.15 16.97
CA GLU A 253 31.41 24.87 18.32
C GLU A 253 32.01 23.58 18.92
N TYR A 254 32.16 22.54 18.11
CA TYR A 254 32.79 21.29 18.56
C TYR A 254 34.29 21.45 18.82
N GLU A 255 35.03 22.14 17.94
CA GLU A 255 36.46 22.45 18.12
C GLU A 255 36.73 23.28 19.38
N GLU A 256 35.84 24.22 19.71
CA GLU A 256 35.95 25.06 20.90
C GLU A 256 35.59 24.31 22.20
N SER A 257 34.76 23.28 22.13
CA SER A 257 34.25 22.55 23.31
C SER A 257 35.07 21.32 23.70
N GLU A 258 35.74 20.64 22.75
CA GLU A 258 36.49 19.42 23.03
C GLU A 258 37.99 19.69 23.30
N ILE A 259 38.46 19.27 24.47
CA ILE A 259 39.86 19.43 24.89
C ILE A 259 40.75 18.31 24.32
N ASN A 260 40.18 17.12 24.08
CA ASN A 260 40.95 15.97 23.61
C ASN A 260 41.27 16.08 22.11
N GLU A 261 42.48 16.51 21.77
CA GLU A 261 42.94 16.70 20.38
C GLU A 261 42.70 15.49 19.46
N HIS A 262 42.81 14.26 19.96
CA HIS A 262 42.59 13.08 19.13
C HIS A 262 41.10 12.93 18.76
N LYS A 263 40.20 13.14 19.73
CA LYS A 263 38.75 13.14 19.49
C LYS A 263 38.34 14.28 18.58
N VAL A 264 38.93 15.47 18.77
CA VAL A 264 38.75 16.62 17.86
C VAL A 264 39.06 16.20 16.43
N LYS A 265 40.26 15.65 16.17
CA LYS A 265 40.68 15.25 14.83
C LYS A 265 39.71 14.26 14.17
N ASP A 266 39.25 13.25 14.89
CA ASP A 266 38.38 12.21 14.33
C ASP A 266 36.99 12.75 13.97
N ILE A 267 36.39 13.56 14.85
CA ILE A 267 35.02 14.08 14.65
C ILE A 267 35.02 15.26 13.67
N VAL A 268 36.02 16.15 13.72
CA VAL A 268 36.19 17.23 12.75
C VAL A 268 36.42 16.67 11.35
N ALA A 269 37.20 15.58 11.20
CA ALA A 269 37.37 14.94 9.90
C ALA A 269 36.04 14.46 9.29
N VAL A 270 35.12 13.97 10.12
CA VAL A 270 33.76 13.60 9.68
C VAL A 270 32.99 14.84 9.20
N GLY A 271 32.96 15.92 9.98
CA GLY A 271 32.26 17.14 9.57
C GLY A 271 32.86 17.81 8.33
N GLN A 272 34.18 17.80 8.17
CA GLN A 272 34.86 18.29 6.96
C GLN A 272 34.54 17.42 5.72
N ALA A 273 34.43 16.09 5.89
CA ALA A 273 33.96 15.20 4.84
C ALA A 273 32.50 15.51 4.44
N THR A 274 31.64 15.82 5.41
CA THR A 274 30.25 16.25 5.14
C THR A 274 30.19 17.60 4.44
N LEU A 275 30.97 18.60 4.88
CA LEU A 275 31.05 19.92 4.24
C LEU A 275 31.48 19.83 2.76
N SER A 276 32.42 18.93 2.46
CA SER A 276 32.93 18.72 1.09
C SER A 276 32.09 17.75 0.25
N SER A 277 31.03 17.17 0.83
CA SER A 277 30.19 16.17 0.17
C SER A 277 29.39 16.75 -1.00
N SER A 278 29.03 15.90 -1.96
CA SER A 278 28.07 16.25 -3.01
C SER A 278 26.69 16.58 -2.45
N TRP A 279 26.29 15.94 -1.34
CA TRP A 279 25.01 16.19 -0.67
C TRP A 279 24.97 17.62 -0.13
N MET A 280 26.00 18.06 0.60
CA MET A 280 26.09 19.45 1.08
C MET A 280 25.98 20.46 -0.07
N ARG A 281 26.71 20.24 -1.18
CA ARG A 281 26.64 21.14 -2.34
C ARG A 281 25.25 21.20 -2.98
N ALA A 282 24.60 20.06 -3.18
CA ALA A 282 23.27 19.99 -3.77
C ALA A 282 22.20 20.62 -2.85
N ALA A 283 22.23 20.30 -1.55
CA ALA A 283 21.30 20.85 -0.57
C ALA A 283 21.48 22.37 -0.40
N SER A 284 22.73 22.85 -0.37
CA SER A 284 23.02 24.29 -0.32
C SER A 284 22.54 25.02 -1.57
N ALA A 285 22.72 24.43 -2.76
CA ALA A 285 22.25 25.03 -4.01
C ALA A 285 20.72 25.16 -4.05
N LEU A 286 20.01 24.10 -3.62
CA LEU A 286 18.55 24.12 -3.45
C LEU A 286 18.13 25.21 -2.44
N TYR A 287 18.75 25.22 -1.25
CA TYR A 287 18.43 26.18 -0.20
C TYR A 287 18.63 27.64 -0.61
N VAL A 288 19.77 27.97 -1.23
CA VAL A 288 20.06 29.32 -1.73
C VAL A 288 19.05 29.75 -2.79
N HIS A 289 18.55 28.81 -3.59
CA HIS A 289 17.52 29.09 -4.58
C HIS A 289 16.16 29.36 -3.93
N THR A 290 15.74 28.51 -2.99
CA THR A 290 14.47 28.66 -2.26
C THR A 290 14.42 29.97 -1.46
N THR A 291 15.52 30.35 -0.79
CA THR A 291 15.59 31.62 -0.06
C THR A 291 15.49 32.84 -0.97
N ARG A 292 16.12 32.80 -2.15
CA ARG A 292 15.99 33.87 -3.15
C ARG A 292 14.55 34.02 -3.64
N LEU A 293 13.86 32.91 -3.90
CA LEU A 293 12.45 32.93 -4.30
C LEU A 293 11.57 33.59 -3.22
N THR A 294 11.78 33.26 -1.94
CA THR A 294 11.05 33.88 -0.83
C THR A 294 11.38 35.36 -0.63
N ASP A 295 12.63 35.78 -0.85
CA ASP A 295 13.02 37.18 -0.76
C ASP A 295 12.40 38.02 -1.88
N THR A 296 12.32 37.48 -3.10
CA THR A 296 11.70 38.17 -4.25
C THR A 296 10.17 38.26 -4.19
N THR A 297 9.51 37.34 -3.47
CA THR A 297 8.04 37.34 -3.30
C THR A 297 7.58 38.23 -2.15
N ARG A 298 8.50 38.85 -1.40
CA ARG A 298 8.15 39.84 -0.37
C ARG A 298 7.51 41.06 -1.07
N PRO A 299 6.25 41.41 -0.77
CA PRO A 299 5.53 42.45 -1.50
C PRO A 299 6.16 43.82 -1.23
N SER A 300 6.99 44.26 -2.18
CA SER A 300 7.21 45.68 -2.42
C SER A 300 5.92 46.27 -2.98
N ASP A 301 5.12 46.86 -2.09
CA ASP A 301 4.32 48.06 -2.29
C ASP A 301 3.58 48.34 -3.64
N VAL A 302 2.28 48.59 -3.47
CA VAL A 302 1.43 49.56 -4.18
C VAL A 302 1.05 49.26 -5.63
N GLY A 303 -0.22 48.86 -5.81
CA GLY A 303 -1.04 49.36 -6.91
C GLY A 303 -0.72 48.82 -8.30
N GLY A 304 -0.93 47.53 -8.51
CA GLY A 304 -1.02 46.95 -9.85
C GLY A 304 -1.74 45.63 -9.74
N MET A 305 -2.76 45.41 -10.58
CA MET A 305 -3.41 44.11 -10.76
C MET A 305 -2.36 43.01 -10.72
N LEU A 306 -2.39 42.17 -9.67
CA LEU A 306 -1.71 40.89 -9.66
C LEU A 306 -2.41 40.04 -10.72
N GLU A 307 -2.01 40.20 -11.98
CA GLU A 307 -2.24 39.18 -12.97
C GLU A 307 -1.70 37.88 -12.39
N ALA A 308 -2.54 36.85 -12.41
CA ALA A 308 -2.26 35.54 -11.88
C ALA A 308 -1.14 34.84 -12.68
N SER A 309 0.08 35.37 -12.61
CA SER A 309 1.31 34.70 -13.01
C SER A 309 1.72 33.73 -11.89
N SER A 310 0.85 32.78 -11.55
CA SER A 310 1.25 31.48 -11.00
C SER A 310 1.74 30.54 -12.12
N LEU A 311 2.08 31.11 -13.28
CA LEU A 311 2.49 30.42 -14.49
C LEU A 311 3.97 30.06 -14.41
N SER A 312 4.23 28.75 -14.45
CA SER A 312 5.55 28.11 -14.54
C SER A 312 6.33 28.06 -13.23
N ARG A 313 5.98 27.06 -12.38
CA ARG A 313 6.88 26.46 -11.38
C ARG A 313 8.32 26.53 -11.88
N ASP A 314 9.19 27.10 -11.07
CA ASP A 314 10.58 27.30 -11.44
C ASP A 314 11.20 25.96 -11.88
N ALA A 315 11.42 25.81 -13.18
CA ALA A 315 12.03 24.60 -13.74
C ALA A 315 13.38 24.33 -13.05
N ARG A 316 14.03 25.40 -12.57
CA ARG A 316 15.27 25.31 -11.80
C ARG A 316 15.06 24.68 -10.42
N LEU A 317 13.98 25.00 -9.71
CA LEU A 317 13.68 24.37 -8.42
C LEU A 317 13.54 22.85 -8.59
N LYS A 318 12.75 22.42 -9.57
CA LYS A 318 12.58 21.00 -9.89
C LYS A 318 13.90 20.31 -10.26
N GLU A 319 14.71 20.97 -11.08
CA GLU A 319 16.03 20.46 -11.46
C GLU A 319 16.94 20.30 -10.24
N LEU A 320 16.95 21.27 -9.31
CA LEU A 320 17.75 21.23 -8.09
C LEU A 320 17.27 20.14 -7.11
N GLU A 321 15.95 19.94 -7.00
CA GLU A 321 15.37 18.84 -6.22
C GLU A 321 15.75 17.48 -6.80
N GLU A 322 15.67 17.31 -8.12
CA GLU A 322 16.08 16.08 -8.81
C GLU A 322 17.58 15.82 -8.66
N GLN A 323 18.40 16.87 -8.71
CA GLN A 323 19.83 16.78 -8.43
C GLN A 323 20.08 16.31 -6.99
N LEU A 324 19.43 16.93 -6.00
CA LEU A 324 19.56 16.53 -4.59
C LEU A 324 19.11 15.08 -4.38
N LEU A 325 17.95 14.72 -4.94
CA LEU A 325 17.46 13.35 -4.90
C LEU A 325 18.50 12.38 -5.49
N SER A 326 19.03 12.67 -6.68
CA SER A 326 20.04 11.84 -7.37
C SER A 326 21.33 11.64 -6.55
N VAL A 327 21.69 12.63 -5.73
CA VAL A 327 22.83 12.56 -4.83
C VAL A 327 22.50 11.71 -3.60
N LEU A 328 21.33 11.91 -3.00
CA LEU A 328 20.88 11.18 -1.82
C LEU A 328 20.84 9.65 -2.05
N ILE A 329 20.33 9.20 -3.19
CA ILE A 329 20.32 7.76 -3.55
C ILE A 329 21.71 7.14 -3.70
N LYS A 330 22.74 7.97 -3.89
CA LYS A 330 24.15 7.54 -4.05
C LYS A 330 24.95 7.68 -2.76
N VAL A 331 24.34 8.17 -1.68
CA VAL A 331 25.04 8.33 -0.39
C VAL A 331 25.47 6.95 0.11
N PRO A 332 26.75 6.78 0.50
CA PRO A 332 27.25 5.50 1.00
C PRO A 332 26.45 4.95 2.18
N ARG A 333 26.46 3.63 2.33
CA ARG A 333 25.81 2.91 3.45
C ARG A 333 24.30 3.18 3.58
N GLY A 334 23.65 3.65 2.52
CA GLY A 334 22.20 3.86 2.49
C GLY A 334 21.68 4.97 3.40
N GLN A 335 22.56 5.84 3.92
CA GLN A 335 22.15 6.93 4.81
C GLN A 335 21.23 7.96 4.12
N GLY A 336 21.32 8.06 2.79
CA GLY A 336 20.52 9.00 2.00
C GLY A 336 19.11 8.52 1.63
N PHE A 337 18.73 7.27 1.88
CA PHE A 337 17.42 6.77 1.46
C PHE A 337 16.24 7.38 2.24
N LEU A 338 16.38 7.54 3.56
CA LEU A 338 15.33 8.18 4.37
C LEU A 338 15.21 9.69 4.08
N PRO A 339 16.31 10.46 3.99
CA PRO A 339 16.26 11.84 3.49
C PRO A 339 15.67 11.95 2.08
N ALA A 340 16.00 11.03 1.16
CA ALA A 340 15.42 11.02 -0.19
C ALA A 340 13.90 10.82 -0.14
N LEU A 341 13.43 9.94 0.74
CA LEU A 341 12.01 9.70 0.95
C LEU A 341 11.32 10.94 1.56
N GLY A 342 11.99 11.60 2.53
CA GLY A 342 11.52 12.83 3.14
C GLY A 342 11.39 13.98 2.13
N LEU A 343 12.39 14.15 1.27
CA LEU A 343 12.39 15.14 0.18
C LEU A 343 11.27 14.85 -0.83
N LEU A 344 11.05 13.59 -1.19
CA LEU A 344 9.95 13.21 -2.08
C LEU A 344 8.60 13.57 -1.46
N MET A 345 8.41 13.31 -0.17
CA MET A 345 7.18 13.65 0.55
C MET A 345 6.99 15.16 0.70
N GLN A 346 8.05 15.89 1.00
CA GLN A 346 8.03 17.35 1.05
C GLN A 346 7.52 17.92 -0.29
N ARG A 347 8.13 17.47 -1.40
CA ARG A 347 7.72 17.88 -2.75
C ARG A 347 6.26 17.59 -3.03
N LEU A 348 5.75 16.40 -2.67
CA LEU A 348 4.34 16.05 -2.89
C LEU A 348 3.37 16.97 -2.12
N MET A 349 3.72 17.32 -0.88
CA MET A 349 2.90 18.19 -0.05
C MET A 349 2.91 19.63 -0.55
N GLU A 350 4.09 20.15 -0.89
CA GLU A 350 4.25 21.52 -1.41
C GLU A 350 3.62 21.65 -2.80
N ASP A 351 3.85 20.67 -3.70
CA ASP A 351 3.27 20.65 -5.06
C ASP A 351 1.73 20.62 -5.05
N ASN A 352 1.09 20.06 -4.02
CA ASN A 352 -0.37 19.96 -3.92
C ASN A 352 -0.98 21.01 -2.97
N GLY A 353 -0.19 21.66 -2.11
CA GLY A 353 -0.66 22.72 -1.20
C GLY A 353 -1.09 23.98 -1.93
N GLU A 354 -0.50 24.27 -3.09
CA GLU A 354 -0.81 25.46 -3.92
C GLU A 354 -1.95 25.24 -4.93
N ALA A 355 -2.35 23.99 -5.18
CA ALA A 355 -3.49 23.72 -6.05
C ALA A 355 -4.76 24.23 -5.35
N SER A 356 -5.27 25.38 -5.80
CA SER A 356 -6.48 26.01 -5.28
C SER A 356 -7.53 24.94 -4.97
N ALA A 357 -7.88 24.84 -3.68
CA ALA A 357 -8.47 23.69 -3.00
C ALA A 357 -9.81 23.18 -3.59
N SER A 358 -10.39 23.89 -4.57
CA SER A 358 -11.68 23.55 -5.17
C SER A 358 -11.63 23.10 -6.64
N THR A 359 -10.57 23.35 -7.41
CA THR A 359 -10.63 23.17 -8.88
C THR A 359 -9.38 22.62 -9.57
N GLY A 360 -8.21 22.61 -8.92
CA GLY A 360 -6.99 22.05 -9.52
C GLY A 360 -6.97 20.51 -9.58
N PRO A 361 -6.36 19.90 -10.61
CA PRO A 361 -6.12 18.45 -10.59
C PRO A 361 -5.10 18.13 -9.50
N TRP A 362 -5.54 17.46 -8.44
CA TRP A 362 -4.66 16.86 -7.47
C TRP A 362 -3.73 15.85 -8.16
N ARG A 363 -2.43 15.99 -7.94
CA ARG A 363 -1.44 15.06 -8.48
C ARG A 363 -1.02 14.11 -7.37
N GLY A 364 -1.72 12.98 -7.31
CA GLY A 364 -1.26 11.81 -6.56
C GLY A 364 0.01 11.22 -7.18
N LEU A 365 0.60 10.23 -6.51
CA LEU A 365 1.74 9.49 -7.04
C LEU A 365 1.30 8.68 -8.27
N ASN A 366 1.93 8.88 -9.43
CA ASN A 366 1.75 7.99 -10.56
C ASN A 366 2.42 6.63 -10.31
N GLY A 367 2.22 5.65 -11.21
CA GLY A 367 2.73 4.29 -11.01
C GLY A 367 4.26 4.21 -10.81
N SER A 368 5.04 4.98 -11.57
CA SER A 368 6.51 4.99 -11.44
C SER A 368 6.97 5.68 -10.17
N GLN A 369 6.30 6.77 -9.76
CA GLN A 369 6.57 7.46 -8.51
C GLN A 369 6.19 6.60 -7.29
N THR A 370 5.09 5.85 -7.35
CA THR A 370 4.73 4.88 -6.29
C THR A 370 5.82 3.81 -6.17
N GLN A 371 6.27 3.22 -7.28
CA GLN A 371 7.35 2.22 -7.25
C GLN A 371 8.66 2.81 -6.71
N PHE A 372 9.00 4.04 -7.10
CA PHE A 372 10.19 4.73 -6.62
C PHE A 372 10.11 5.02 -5.11
N TYR A 373 8.95 5.46 -4.60
CA TYR A 373 8.72 5.63 -3.16
C TYR A 373 8.97 4.33 -2.40
N LEU A 374 8.37 3.22 -2.87
CA LEU A 374 8.52 1.91 -2.23
C LEU A 374 9.96 1.42 -2.29
N TYR A 375 10.66 1.66 -3.40
CA TYR A 375 12.09 1.36 -3.53
C TYR A 375 12.92 2.06 -2.46
N LEU A 376 12.75 3.38 -2.27
CA LEU A 376 13.48 4.13 -1.24
C LEU A 376 13.20 3.57 0.16
N LEU A 377 11.93 3.26 0.44
CA LEU A 377 11.51 2.68 1.72
C LEU A 377 12.14 1.30 1.95
N HIS A 378 12.18 0.44 0.92
CA HIS A 378 12.83 -0.87 0.98
C HIS A 378 14.32 -0.77 1.22
N GLN A 379 15.01 0.12 0.51
CA GLN A 379 16.45 0.28 0.64
C GLN A 379 16.83 0.81 2.03
N TRP A 380 16.07 1.78 2.54
CA TRP A 380 16.22 2.23 3.93
C TRP A 380 15.99 1.08 4.92
N PHE A 381 14.87 0.37 4.78
CA PHE A 381 14.51 -0.69 5.71
C PHE A 381 15.55 -1.82 5.72
N ALA A 382 15.97 -2.29 4.54
CA ALA A 382 17.01 -3.30 4.36
C ALA A 382 18.35 -2.85 4.98
N THR A 383 18.72 -1.59 4.79
CA THR A 383 19.92 -1.01 5.40
C THR A 383 19.81 -0.98 6.93
N TYR A 384 18.67 -0.54 7.45
CA TYR A 384 18.41 -0.41 8.88
C TYR A 384 18.46 -1.77 9.61
N ILE A 385 17.76 -2.78 9.08
CA ILE A 385 17.75 -4.12 9.68
C ILE A 385 19.08 -4.87 9.44
N GLY A 386 19.82 -4.50 8.39
CA GLY A 386 21.13 -5.08 8.06
C GLY A 386 22.26 -4.57 8.94
N SER A 387 22.18 -3.32 9.42
CA SER A 387 23.05 -2.84 10.48
C SER A 387 22.64 -3.53 11.79
N HIS A 388 23.43 -4.54 12.22
CA HIS A 388 23.19 -5.29 13.45
C HIS A 388 22.72 -4.37 14.59
N HIS A 389 21.43 -4.46 14.95
CA HIS A 389 20.76 -3.59 15.91
C HIS A 389 21.56 -3.48 17.22
N ARG A 390 22.40 -2.45 17.33
CA ARG A 390 23.00 -2.07 18.59
C ARG A 390 22.06 -1.05 19.20
N TRP A 391 20.97 -1.52 19.85
CA TRP A 391 20.06 -0.64 20.60
C TRP A 391 20.88 0.29 21.47
N SER A 392 21.02 1.51 21.00
CA SER A 392 21.67 2.59 21.68
C SER A 392 20.59 3.61 22.04
N VAL A 393 20.86 4.46 23.02
CA VAL A 393 19.99 5.62 23.30
C VAL A 393 19.90 6.61 22.14
N THR A 394 20.73 6.43 21.11
CA THR A 394 20.73 7.22 19.87
C THR A 394 20.06 6.51 18.69
N ASP A 395 19.45 5.33 18.90
CA ASP A 395 18.70 4.64 17.86
C ASP A 395 17.31 5.24 17.68
N MET A 396 16.79 5.19 16.46
CA MET A 396 15.44 5.71 16.14
C MET A 396 14.31 4.91 16.80
N PHE A 397 14.56 3.62 17.07
CA PHE A 397 13.57 2.66 17.54
C PHE A 397 14.10 1.96 18.80
N ALA A 398 13.25 1.93 19.81
CA ALA A 398 13.53 1.55 21.19
C ALA A 398 12.89 0.22 21.59
N ALA A 399 11.81 -0.18 20.92
CA ALA A 399 11.05 -1.36 21.31
C ALA A 399 11.91 -2.62 21.15
N SER A 400 12.01 -3.42 22.20
CA SER A 400 12.87 -4.62 22.23
C SER A 400 12.39 -5.72 21.27
N ASP A 401 11.12 -5.69 20.90
CA ASP A 401 10.44 -6.55 19.94
C ASP A 401 10.25 -5.88 18.56
N ASP A 402 10.83 -4.69 18.36
CA ASP A 402 10.78 -3.86 17.15
C ASP A 402 9.36 -3.37 16.77
N ALA A 403 8.43 -3.28 17.74
CA ALA A 403 7.06 -2.81 17.50
C ALA A 403 7.00 -1.40 16.87
N ASP A 404 7.80 -0.47 17.37
CA ASP A 404 7.88 0.92 16.89
C ASP A 404 8.47 1.04 15.48
N LEU A 405 9.46 0.20 15.14
CA LEU A 405 9.98 0.06 13.77
C LEU A 405 8.86 -0.35 12.81
N TRP A 406 8.06 -1.35 13.18
CA TRP A 406 6.95 -1.83 12.35
C TRP A 406 5.83 -0.79 12.23
N THR A 407 5.47 -0.12 13.32
CA THR A 407 4.53 1.01 13.28
C THR A 407 5.01 2.09 12.32
N PHE A 408 6.28 2.49 12.40
CA PHE A 408 6.84 3.49 11.50
C PHE A 408 6.79 3.04 10.03
N LEU A 409 7.25 1.82 9.74
CA LEU A 409 7.27 1.28 8.38
C LEU A 409 5.86 1.20 7.78
N LEU A 410 4.90 0.67 8.53
CA LEU A 410 3.51 0.50 8.09
C LEU A 410 2.79 1.86 7.94
N ASP A 411 3.14 2.84 8.76
CA ASP A 411 2.69 4.22 8.58
C ASP A 411 3.19 4.83 7.27
N ARG A 412 4.46 4.59 6.89
CA ARG A 412 4.98 5.05 5.60
C ARG A 412 4.25 4.39 4.42
N HIS A 413 3.81 3.14 4.55
CA HIS A 413 2.99 2.48 3.54
C HIS A 413 1.56 3.05 3.50
N ALA A 414 0.96 3.34 4.66
CA ALA A 414 -0.37 3.96 4.73
C ALA A 414 -0.37 5.34 4.05
N VAL A 415 0.62 6.18 4.37
CA VAL A 415 0.80 7.49 3.72
C VAL A 415 1.01 7.33 2.21
N CYS A 416 1.81 6.34 1.77
CA CYS A 416 1.96 6.04 0.36
C CYS A 416 0.62 5.68 -0.31
N LEU A 417 -0.24 4.90 0.33
CA LEU A 417 -1.56 4.54 -0.21
C LEU A 417 -2.45 5.77 -0.37
N THR A 418 -2.50 6.65 0.64
CA THR A 418 -3.24 7.91 0.59
C THR A 418 -2.85 8.73 -0.65
N TRP A 419 -1.55 8.82 -0.96
CA TRP A 419 -1.09 9.57 -2.13
C TRP A 419 -1.16 8.79 -3.45
N ALA A 420 -1.00 7.48 -3.45
CA ALA A 420 -0.98 6.65 -4.64
C ALA A 420 -2.38 6.42 -5.23
N LEU A 421 -3.38 6.29 -4.38
CA LEU A 421 -4.75 5.99 -4.79
C LEU A 421 -5.56 7.25 -5.14
N VAL A 422 -5.07 8.43 -4.74
CA VAL A 422 -5.59 9.71 -5.23
C VAL A 422 -5.34 9.84 -6.73
N THR A 423 -6.41 10.13 -7.46
CA THR A 423 -6.36 10.26 -8.92
C THR A 423 -5.87 11.61 -9.40
N GLU A 424 -4.88 11.55 -10.28
CA GLU A 424 -4.79 12.44 -11.43
C GLU A 424 -6.06 12.22 -12.26
N LYS A 425 -6.95 13.23 -12.37
CA LYS A 425 -7.98 13.18 -13.41
C LYS A 425 -7.22 13.06 -14.73
N PRO A 426 -7.49 12.04 -15.59
CA PRO A 426 -6.86 12.02 -16.90
C PRO A 426 -7.12 13.38 -17.55
N ALA A 427 -6.08 13.98 -18.12
CA ALA A 427 -6.22 15.21 -18.89
C ALA A 427 -7.33 14.97 -19.89
N LEU A 428 -8.48 15.62 -19.69
CA LEU A 428 -9.66 15.44 -20.50
C LEU A 428 -9.29 15.86 -21.91
N GLN A 429 -9.03 14.89 -22.80
CA GLN A 429 -9.13 15.13 -24.23
C GLN A 429 -10.58 15.50 -24.54
N ASP A 430 -10.77 16.38 -25.52
CA ASP A 430 -12.04 17.02 -25.91
C ASP A 430 -13.30 16.22 -25.49
N LEU A 431 -13.96 16.69 -24.44
CA LEU A 431 -15.25 16.17 -23.94
C LEU A 431 -16.32 16.11 -25.05
N ALA A 432 -16.17 16.89 -26.12
CA ALA A 432 -17.14 17.01 -27.19
C ALA A 432 -17.31 15.74 -28.05
N VAL A 433 -16.38 14.78 -28.00
CA VAL A 433 -16.38 13.62 -28.92
C VAL A 433 -16.51 12.26 -28.20
N ARG A 434 -16.55 12.22 -26.86
CA ARG A 434 -16.61 10.94 -26.15
C ARG A 434 -18.02 10.39 -26.03
N THR A 435 -18.18 9.11 -26.35
CA THR A 435 -19.42 8.39 -26.03
C THR A 435 -19.56 8.19 -24.51
N HIS A 436 -20.78 7.94 -24.03
CA HIS A 436 -21.02 7.65 -22.61
C HIS A 436 -20.21 6.42 -22.14
N ALA A 437 -20.16 5.37 -22.97
CA ALA A 437 -19.40 4.15 -22.72
C ALA A 437 -17.88 4.42 -22.62
N GLU A 438 -17.30 5.25 -23.49
CA GLU A 438 -15.88 5.63 -23.40
C GLU A 438 -15.53 6.34 -22.10
N THR A 439 -16.45 7.15 -21.58
CA THR A 439 -16.26 7.86 -20.31
C THR A 439 -16.27 6.87 -19.14
N GLN A 440 -17.17 5.89 -19.16
CA GLN A 440 -17.25 4.84 -18.15
C GLN A 440 -16.03 3.91 -18.19
N LEU A 441 -15.60 3.49 -19.38
CA LEU A 441 -14.38 2.68 -19.56
C LEU A 441 -13.13 3.43 -19.08
N GLY A 442 -13.02 4.72 -19.41
CA GLY A 442 -11.93 5.56 -18.91
C GLY A 442 -11.89 5.65 -17.37
N TYR A 443 -13.05 5.72 -16.71
CA TYR A 443 -13.12 5.64 -15.25
C TYR A 443 -12.62 4.29 -14.72
N LEU A 444 -13.07 3.18 -15.33
CA LEU A 444 -12.67 1.83 -14.92
C LEU A 444 -11.17 1.57 -15.13
N ASP A 445 -10.56 2.12 -16.18
CA ASP A 445 -9.11 2.01 -16.40
C ASP A 445 -8.30 2.79 -15.36
N VAL A 446 -8.81 3.95 -14.94
CA VAL A 446 -8.24 4.71 -13.83
C VAL A 446 -8.35 3.91 -12.52
N LEU A 447 -9.50 3.29 -12.28
CA LEU A 447 -9.70 2.45 -11.10
C LEU A 447 -8.81 1.20 -11.13
N ALA A 448 -8.65 0.55 -12.28
CA ALA A 448 -7.71 -0.56 -12.46
C ALA A 448 -6.28 -0.13 -12.15
N THR A 449 -5.87 1.06 -12.57
CA THR A 449 -4.56 1.63 -12.23
C THR A 449 -4.40 1.84 -10.72
N ARG A 450 -5.46 2.27 -10.01
CA ARG A 450 -5.44 2.36 -8.54
C ARG A 450 -5.28 0.97 -7.90
N VAL A 451 -5.99 -0.02 -8.41
CA VAL A 451 -5.88 -1.42 -7.95
C VAL A 451 -4.46 -1.96 -8.15
N ASP A 452 -3.80 -1.62 -9.26
CA ASP A 452 -2.39 -2.00 -9.48
C ASP A 452 -1.43 -1.34 -8.50
N LYS A 453 -1.63 -0.05 -8.18
CA LYS A 453 -0.85 0.64 -7.15
C LYS A 453 -1.09 0.05 -5.76
N LEU A 454 -2.35 -0.25 -5.41
CA LEU A 454 -2.69 -0.94 -4.16
C LEU A 454 -1.92 -2.27 -4.07
N ARG A 455 -1.93 -3.08 -5.13
CA ARG A 455 -1.16 -4.34 -5.22
C ARG A 455 0.31 -4.10 -4.93
N ALA A 456 0.92 -3.10 -5.58
CA ALA A 456 2.33 -2.78 -5.40
C ALA A 456 2.67 -2.44 -3.94
N VAL A 457 1.83 -1.64 -3.27
CA VAL A 457 2.07 -1.28 -1.87
C VAL A 457 1.84 -2.46 -0.93
N PHE A 458 0.82 -3.29 -1.15
CA PHE A 458 0.59 -4.50 -0.34
C PHE A 458 1.73 -5.50 -0.48
N TYR A 459 2.21 -5.73 -1.71
CA TYR A 459 3.34 -6.61 -1.95
C TYR A 459 4.64 -6.03 -1.40
N SER A 460 4.76 -4.70 -1.33
CA SER A 460 5.86 -4.03 -0.64
C SER A 460 5.90 -4.36 0.86
N VAL A 461 4.75 -4.39 1.53
CA VAL A 461 4.67 -4.80 2.95
C VAL A 461 5.12 -6.25 3.12
N VAL A 462 4.63 -7.14 2.25
CA VAL A 462 5.03 -8.56 2.24
C VAL A 462 6.53 -8.71 2.00
N HIS A 463 7.10 -7.94 1.07
CA HIS A 463 8.53 -7.97 0.79
C HIS A 463 9.35 -7.53 2.01
N CYS A 464 8.93 -6.47 2.70
CA CYS A 464 9.56 -6.06 3.97
C CYS A 464 9.49 -7.16 5.02
N ALA A 465 8.36 -7.86 5.13
CA ALA A 465 8.19 -9.01 6.02
C ALA A 465 9.22 -10.11 5.74
N GLN A 466 9.42 -10.44 4.47
CA GLN A 466 10.39 -11.44 4.02
C GLN A 466 11.82 -11.01 4.31
N LEU A 467 12.17 -9.76 4.01
CA LEU A 467 13.49 -9.19 4.34
C LEU A 467 13.76 -9.23 5.85
N TYR A 468 12.76 -8.87 6.65
CA TYR A 468 12.86 -8.91 8.11
C TYR A 468 12.96 -10.33 8.65
N HIS A 469 12.22 -11.28 8.07
CA HIS A 469 12.35 -12.68 8.43
C HIS A 469 13.76 -13.20 8.12
N ALA A 470 14.30 -12.87 6.95
CA ALA A 470 15.67 -13.23 6.58
C ALA A 470 16.71 -12.58 7.50
N SER A 471 16.57 -11.30 7.85
CA SER A 471 17.51 -10.63 8.77
C SER A 471 17.44 -11.21 10.19
N THR A 472 16.24 -11.57 10.64
CA THR A 472 16.03 -12.07 12.01
C THR A 472 16.36 -13.55 12.18
N THR A 473 16.31 -14.35 11.11
CA THR A 473 16.75 -15.76 11.16
C THR A 473 18.23 -15.90 11.52
N ALA A 474 19.05 -14.87 11.29
CA ALA A 474 20.46 -14.82 11.70
C ALA A 474 20.66 -14.62 13.22
N PHE A 475 19.62 -14.30 14.00
CA PHE A 475 19.77 -14.15 15.46
C PHE A 475 20.00 -15.49 16.16
N THR A 476 20.97 -15.51 17.08
CA THR A 476 21.31 -16.68 17.89
C THR A 476 20.29 -17.01 18.98
N LYS A 477 19.61 -15.98 19.54
CA LYS A 477 18.62 -16.14 20.62
C LYS A 477 17.22 -16.41 20.05
N MET A 478 16.77 -17.66 20.15
CA MET A 478 15.48 -18.12 19.62
C MET A 478 14.28 -17.35 20.19
N GLU A 479 14.21 -17.13 21.51
CA GLU A 479 13.10 -16.41 22.15
C GLU A 479 12.94 -14.99 21.61
N LYS A 480 14.06 -14.26 21.48
CA LYS A 480 14.07 -12.90 20.94
C LYS A 480 13.65 -12.88 19.48
N ARG A 481 14.13 -13.85 18.69
CA ARG A 481 13.72 -14.04 17.29
C ARG A 481 12.22 -14.26 17.17
N GLU A 482 11.66 -15.18 17.95
CA GLU A 482 10.23 -15.50 17.92
C GLU A 482 9.35 -14.34 18.38
N SER A 483 9.75 -13.63 19.44
CA SER A 483 9.02 -12.44 19.89
C SER A 483 8.91 -11.39 18.79
N ARG A 484 10.03 -11.09 18.12
CA ARG A 484 10.10 -10.11 17.03
C ARG A 484 9.27 -10.50 15.82
N LEU A 485 9.34 -11.76 15.41
CA LEU A 485 8.56 -12.27 14.30
C LEU A 485 7.06 -12.24 14.62
N ARG A 486 6.69 -12.53 15.88
CA ARG A 486 5.29 -12.45 16.33
C ARG A 486 4.78 -11.01 16.34
N THR A 487 5.57 -10.07 16.85
CA THR A 487 5.23 -8.63 16.83
C THR A 487 5.07 -8.13 15.40
N ALA A 488 6.00 -8.47 14.51
CA ALA A 488 5.91 -8.14 13.09
C ALA A 488 4.61 -8.69 12.46
N ALA A 489 4.33 -9.98 12.66
CA ALA A 489 3.13 -10.62 12.13
C ALA A 489 1.83 -9.98 12.65
N ALA A 490 1.77 -9.68 13.95
CA ALA A 490 0.63 -9.01 14.57
C ALA A 490 0.41 -7.59 14.01
N ALA A 491 1.49 -6.80 13.88
CA ALA A 491 1.43 -5.45 13.34
C ALA A 491 0.96 -5.45 11.87
N MET A 492 1.51 -6.34 11.04
CA MET A 492 1.10 -6.47 9.64
C MET A 492 -0.34 -6.93 9.49
N HIS A 493 -0.80 -7.86 10.33
CA HIS A 493 -2.18 -8.34 10.28
C HIS A 493 -3.18 -7.25 10.70
N SER A 494 -2.91 -6.55 11.82
CA SER A 494 -3.75 -5.41 12.24
C SER A 494 -3.78 -4.32 11.16
N TRP A 495 -2.62 -3.96 10.60
CA TRP A 495 -2.54 -2.97 9.53
C TRP A 495 -3.29 -3.40 8.26
N MET A 496 -3.13 -4.65 7.83
CA MET A 496 -3.82 -5.18 6.65
C MET A 496 -5.34 -5.13 6.84
N LYS A 497 -5.81 -5.48 8.04
CA LYS A 497 -7.24 -5.44 8.36
C LYS A 497 -7.78 -4.00 8.41
N GLU A 498 -7.17 -3.16 9.24
CA GLU A 498 -7.71 -1.84 9.56
C GLU A 498 -7.46 -0.82 8.44
N ILE A 499 -6.25 -0.83 7.88
CA ILE A 499 -5.83 0.12 6.85
C ILE A 499 -6.02 -0.48 5.46
N GLY A 500 -5.48 -1.67 5.21
CA GLY A 500 -5.57 -2.29 3.89
C GLY A 500 -7.01 -2.54 3.46
N ILE A 501 -7.74 -3.34 4.23
CA ILE A 501 -9.09 -3.81 3.91
C ILE A 501 -10.14 -2.76 4.23
N GLU A 502 -10.29 -2.38 5.51
CA GLU A 502 -11.42 -1.55 5.96
C GLU A 502 -11.34 -0.10 5.49
N THR A 503 -10.13 0.41 5.22
CA THR A 503 -9.94 1.78 4.74
C THR A 503 -9.86 1.80 3.20
N PHE A 504 -8.82 1.22 2.59
CA PHE A 504 -8.57 1.42 1.16
C PHE A 504 -9.33 0.49 0.22
N CYS A 505 -9.34 -0.83 0.47
CA CYS A 505 -10.09 -1.75 -0.39
C CYS A 505 -11.58 -1.46 -0.36
N ARG A 506 -12.12 -1.22 0.84
CA ARG A 506 -13.52 -0.85 1.02
C ARG A 506 -13.88 0.43 0.27
N ALA A 507 -13.07 1.48 0.39
CA ALA A 507 -13.31 2.73 -0.32
C ALA A 507 -13.25 2.58 -1.85
N LEU A 508 -12.32 1.77 -2.38
CA LEU A 508 -12.28 1.45 -3.82
C LEU A 508 -13.52 0.67 -4.29
N LEU A 509 -13.99 -0.28 -3.49
CA LEU A 509 -15.21 -1.05 -3.81
C LEU A 509 -16.44 -0.15 -3.79
N ASN A 510 -16.56 0.73 -2.81
CA ASN A 510 -17.69 1.66 -2.75
C ASN A 510 -17.64 2.66 -3.91
N ASP A 511 -16.47 3.25 -4.22
CA ASP A 511 -16.30 4.11 -5.40
C ASP A 511 -16.70 3.39 -6.70
N LEU A 512 -16.44 2.07 -6.79
CA LEU A 512 -16.89 1.24 -7.91
C LEU A 512 -18.41 1.05 -7.90
N PHE A 513 -18.98 0.64 -6.76
CA PHE A 513 -20.40 0.34 -6.62
C PHE A 513 -21.28 1.57 -6.80
N ASP A 514 -20.87 2.72 -6.25
CA ASP A 514 -21.56 4.00 -6.42
C ASP A 514 -21.56 4.42 -7.90
N ALA A 515 -20.43 4.24 -8.60
CA ALA A 515 -20.33 4.53 -10.02
C ALA A 515 -21.23 3.58 -10.85
N THR A 516 -21.18 2.27 -10.59
CA THR A 516 -22.01 1.30 -11.32
C THR A 516 -23.50 1.51 -11.05
N ALA A 517 -23.90 1.82 -9.82
CA ALA A 517 -25.29 2.11 -9.48
C ALA A 517 -25.80 3.34 -10.23
N GLN A 518 -25.01 4.42 -10.28
CA GLN A 518 -25.35 5.62 -11.06
C GLN A 518 -25.50 5.32 -12.56
N TRP A 519 -24.67 4.44 -13.11
CA TRP A 519 -24.75 4.03 -14.51
C TRP A 519 -25.96 3.13 -14.80
N GLU A 520 -26.32 2.24 -13.87
CA GLU A 520 -27.51 1.39 -13.95
C GLU A 520 -28.80 2.21 -13.89
N GLU A 521 -28.87 3.18 -12.97
CA GLU A 521 -30.00 4.12 -12.84
C GLU A 521 -30.18 4.99 -14.09
N ALA A 522 -29.08 5.38 -14.75
CA ALA A 522 -29.15 6.18 -15.96
C ALA A 522 -29.81 5.44 -17.15
N GLN A 523 -29.97 4.10 -17.09
CA GLN A 523 -30.60 3.16 -18.04
C GLN A 523 -30.13 3.20 -19.51
N ALA A 524 -29.76 4.36 -20.04
CA ALA A 524 -29.27 4.59 -21.38
C ALA A 524 -27.77 4.29 -21.45
N GLY A 525 -27.42 3.04 -21.76
CA GLY A 525 -26.06 2.71 -22.20
C GLY A 525 -25.15 2.08 -21.15
N TYR A 526 -25.70 1.38 -20.15
CA TYR A 526 -24.89 0.47 -19.35
C TYR A 526 -24.53 -0.77 -20.19
N ASP A 527 -23.50 -0.61 -21.02
CA ASP A 527 -22.99 -1.64 -21.92
C ASP A 527 -22.48 -2.84 -21.13
N ALA A 528 -22.76 -4.06 -21.63
CA ALA A 528 -22.18 -5.29 -21.12
C ALA A 528 -20.65 -5.23 -20.95
N CYS A 529 -19.94 -4.48 -21.80
CA CYS A 529 -18.49 -4.28 -21.69
C CYS A 529 -18.12 -3.53 -20.41
N VAL A 530 -18.89 -2.51 -20.03
CA VAL A 530 -18.68 -1.71 -18.81
C VAL A 530 -18.94 -2.57 -17.58
N GLN A 531 -20.05 -3.33 -17.57
CA GLN A 531 -20.36 -4.33 -16.53
C GLN A 531 -19.21 -5.31 -16.30
N GLN A 532 -18.68 -5.89 -17.38
CA GLN A 532 -17.62 -6.89 -17.30
C GLN A 532 -16.31 -6.28 -16.82
N ARG A 533 -15.98 -5.08 -17.27
CA ARG A 533 -14.79 -4.38 -16.81
C ARG A 533 -14.89 -4.00 -15.33
N ALA A 534 -16.08 -3.62 -14.86
CA ALA A 534 -16.33 -3.40 -13.44
C ALA A 534 -16.12 -4.68 -12.60
N LEU A 535 -16.70 -5.81 -13.04
CA LEU A 535 -16.52 -7.11 -12.39
C LEU A 535 -15.05 -7.57 -12.36
N LEU A 536 -14.30 -7.32 -13.44
CA LEU A 536 -12.86 -7.60 -13.49
C LEU A 536 -12.09 -6.78 -12.45
N VAL A 537 -12.39 -5.49 -12.30
CA VAL A 537 -11.74 -4.64 -11.30
C VAL A 537 -12.07 -5.10 -9.88
N GLU A 538 -13.34 -5.43 -9.61
CA GLU A 538 -13.77 -5.98 -8.32
C GLU A 538 -13.03 -7.30 -8.00
N ALA A 539 -12.95 -8.20 -8.99
CA ALA A 539 -12.30 -9.48 -8.81
C ALA A 539 -10.78 -9.35 -8.64
N GLU A 540 -10.12 -8.42 -9.35
CA GLU A 540 -8.71 -8.10 -9.12
C GLU A 540 -8.46 -7.63 -7.69
N LEU A 541 -9.32 -6.77 -7.16
CA LEU A 541 -9.21 -6.30 -5.78
C LEU A 541 -9.35 -7.45 -4.77
N LYS A 542 -10.31 -8.35 -4.98
CA LYS A 542 -10.49 -9.56 -4.15
C LYS A 542 -9.28 -10.52 -4.25
N LEU A 543 -8.68 -10.63 -5.43
CA LEU A 543 -7.49 -11.45 -5.65
C LEU A 543 -6.25 -10.90 -4.96
N ILE A 544 -6.03 -9.58 -5.00
CA ILE A 544 -4.94 -8.92 -4.28
C ILE A 544 -5.05 -9.18 -2.79
N LEU A 545 -6.27 -9.09 -2.25
CA LEU A 545 -6.53 -9.41 -0.84
C LEU A 545 -6.19 -10.85 -0.51
N TYR A 546 -6.65 -11.80 -1.33
CA TYR A 546 -6.30 -13.20 -1.17
C TYR A 546 -4.79 -13.41 -1.15
N ASP A 547 -4.07 -12.89 -2.15
CA ASP A 547 -2.63 -13.09 -2.29
C ASP A 547 -1.87 -12.53 -1.10
N THR A 548 -2.22 -11.31 -0.70
CA THR A 548 -1.54 -10.63 0.38
C THR A 548 -1.78 -11.35 1.69
N MET A 549 -3.01 -11.80 1.96
CA MET A 549 -3.33 -12.58 3.15
C MET A 549 -2.62 -13.94 3.16
N MET A 550 -2.56 -14.64 2.02
CA MET A 550 -1.83 -15.91 1.91
C MET A 550 -0.32 -15.73 2.14
N MET A 551 0.27 -14.69 1.55
CA MET A 551 1.70 -14.39 1.70
C MET A 551 2.05 -13.94 3.13
N LEU A 552 1.11 -13.27 3.83
CA LEU A 552 1.22 -12.93 5.24
C LEU A 552 0.87 -14.10 6.18
N GLN A 553 0.55 -15.29 5.64
CA GLN A 553 0.14 -16.47 6.40
C GLN A 553 -1.07 -16.24 7.30
N CYS A 554 -2.02 -15.40 6.86
CA CYS A 554 -3.27 -15.19 7.57
C CYS A 554 -4.21 -16.39 7.33
N PRO A 555 -4.64 -17.13 8.38
CA PRO A 555 -5.51 -18.29 8.23
C PRO A 555 -6.95 -17.83 7.98
N ASP A 556 -7.29 -17.55 6.74
CA ASP A 556 -8.67 -17.24 6.35
C ASP A 556 -9.21 -18.32 5.40
N ARG A 557 -10.54 -18.47 5.33
CA ARG A 557 -11.26 -19.34 4.36
C ARG A 557 -11.16 -18.78 2.93
N SER A 558 -9.93 -18.57 2.50
CA SER A 558 -9.56 -17.79 1.34
C SER A 558 -9.87 -18.56 0.04
N THR A 559 -9.76 -19.89 0.08
CA THR A 559 -10.07 -20.78 -1.06
C THR A 559 -11.53 -20.70 -1.49
N GLU A 560 -12.49 -20.77 -0.56
CA GLU A 560 -13.94 -20.65 -0.89
C GLU A 560 -14.26 -19.34 -1.64
N ARG A 561 -13.59 -18.24 -1.31
CA ARG A 561 -13.78 -16.96 -1.99
C ARG A 561 -13.25 -17.00 -3.42
N ILE A 562 -12.11 -17.65 -3.65
CA ILE A 562 -11.57 -17.87 -5.01
C ILE A 562 -12.49 -18.75 -5.82
N GLU A 563 -13.02 -19.83 -5.25
CA GLU A 563 -13.92 -20.74 -5.97
C GLU A 563 -15.11 -19.98 -6.56
N ARG A 564 -15.75 -19.10 -5.77
CA ARG A 564 -16.85 -18.24 -6.25
C ARG A 564 -16.41 -17.30 -7.37
N LEU A 565 -15.18 -16.78 -7.33
CA LEU A 565 -14.64 -15.94 -8.40
C LEU A 565 -14.43 -16.75 -9.69
N VAL A 566 -13.94 -17.99 -9.58
CA VAL A 566 -13.78 -18.89 -10.74
C VAL A 566 -15.13 -19.24 -11.35
N GLU A 567 -16.11 -19.61 -10.51
CA GLU A 567 -17.46 -19.93 -10.96
C GLU A 567 -18.11 -18.74 -11.67
N ALA A 568 -18.10 -17.56 -11.05
CA ALA A 568 -18.63 -16.34 -11.67
C ALA A 568 -17.91 -15.99 -12.99
N ALA A 569 -16.58 -16.14 -13.05
CA ALA A 569 -15.79 -15.91 -14.26
C ALA A 569 -16.18 -16.86 -15.40
N LEU A 570 -16.34 -18.14 -15.07
CA LEU A 570 -16.73 -19.16 -16.04
C LEU A 570 -18.19 -18.99 -16.49
N ASP A 571 -19.08 -18.58 -15.60
CA ASP A 571 -20.48 -18.31 -15.94
C ASP A 571 -20.58 -17.09 -16.87
N MET A 572 -19.72 -16.07 -16.70
CA MET A 572 -19.58 -14.99 -17.67
C MET A 572 -19.12 -15.53 -19.04
N CYS A 573 -18.07 -16.36 -19.08
CA CYS A 573 -17.59 -17.02 -20.30
C CYS A 573 -18.69 -17.81 -21.03
N ASP A 574 -19.51 -18.56 -20.29
CA ASP A 574 -20.59 -19.38 -20.85
C ASP A 574 -21.76 -18.53 -21.37
N ALA A 575 -22.12 -17.45 -20.68
CA ALA A 575 -23.12 -16.50 -21.16
C ALA A 575 -22.74 -15.91 -22.53
N TRP A 576 -21.44 -15.75 -22.81
CA TRP A 576 -20.96 -15.33 -24.13
C TRP A 576 -20.92 -16.41 -25.19
N GLY A 577 -20.74 -17.67 -24.81
CA GLY A 577 -20.83 -18.81 -25.73
C GLY A 577 -22.23 -18.95 -26.32
N THR A 578 -23.26 -18.49 -25.60
CA THR A 578 -24.67 -18.55 -26.04
C THR A 578 -25.11 -17.32 -26.86
N SER A 579 -24.39 -16.19 -26.77
CA SER A 579 -24.73 -14.94 -27.48
C SER A 579 -24.28 -14.92 -28.97
N GLU A 580 -24.19 -16.06 -29.64
CA GLU A 580 -23.83 -16.18 -31.07
C GLU A 580 -24.85 -15.56 -32.06
N ARG A 581 -25.80 -14.74 -31.59
CA ARG A 581 -26.84 -14.14 -32.43
C ARG A 581 -27.21 -12.70 -32.12
N GLU A 582 -26.33 -11.92 -31.48
CA GLU A 582 -26.51 -10.47 -31.49
C GLU A 582 -26.02 -9.88 -32.83
N PRO A 583 -26.87 -9.17 -33.59
CA PRO A 583 -26.48 -8.53 -34.85
C PRO A 583 -25.70 -7.22 -34.65
N SER A 584 -25.26 -6.92 -33.43
CA SER A 584 -24.38 -5.79 -33.17
C SER A 584 -22.99 -6.13 -33.72
N GLY A 585 -22.47 -5.30 -34.62
CA GLY A 585 -21.22 -5.49 -35.35
C GLY A 585 -19.96 -5.42 -34.49
N ARG A 586 -19.92 -6.08 -33.32
CA ARG A 586 -18.73 -6.22 -32.50
C ARG A 586 -17.67 -6.98 -33.29
N THR A 587 -16.50 -6.38 -33.42
CA THR A 587 -15.38 -7.04 -34.10
C THR A 587 -14.90 -8.25 -33.29
N SER A 588 -14.37 -9.28 -33.96
CA SER A 588 -13.71 -10.40 -33.27
C SER A 588 -12.61 -9.93 -32.29
N HIS A 589 -12.05 -8.75 -32.50
CA HIS A 589 -11.06 -8.13 -31.61
C HIS A 589 -11.67 -7.65 -30.29
N GLU A 590 -12.78 -6.91 -30.31
CA GLU A 590 -13.48 -6.50 -29.07
C GLU A 590 -13.88 -7.72 -28.22
N ARG A 591 -14.31 -8.81 -28.88
CA ARG A 591 -14.64 -10.07 -28.19
C ARG A 591 -13.42 -10.69 -27.48
N LYS A 592 -12.23 -10.62 -28.09
CA LYS A 592 -10.98 -11.12 -27.48
C LYS A 592 -10.56 -10.27 -26.29
N ASP A 593 -10.60 -8.95 -26.44
CA ASP A 593 -10.13 -8.01 -25.42
C ASP A 593 -10.96 -8.06 -24.13
N LEU A 594 -12.23 -8.48 -24.21
CA LEU A 594 -13.12 -8.63 -23.06
C LEU A 594 -13.00 -10.01 -22.37
N VAL A 595 -12.94 -11.09 -23.15
CA VAL A 595 -13.01 -12.45 -22.60
C VAL A 595 -11.64 -12.93 -22.10
N LEU A 596 -10.54 -12.56 -22.78
CA LEU A 596 -9.20 -13.00 -22.38
C LEU A 596 -8.80 -12.57 -20.95
N PRO A 597 -9.09 -11.33 -20.49
CA PRO A 597 -8.82 -10.95 -19.11
C PRO A 597 -9.57 -11.81 -18.07
N ILE A 598 -10.83 -12.21 -18.35
CA ILE A 598 -11.64 -13.04 -17.45
C ILE A 598 -11.08 -14.46 -17.39
N ILE A 599 -10.71 -15.03 -18.53
CA ILE A 599 -10.02 -16.32 -18.58
C ILE A 599 -8.68 -16.24 -17.84
N GLY A 600 -7.91 -15.17 -18.05
CA GLY A 600 -6.64 -14.94 -17.35
C GLY A 600 -6.83 -14.85 -15.83
N MET A 601 -7.89 -14.18 -15.38
CA MET A 601 -8.27 -14.11 -13.98
C MET A 601 -8.64 -15.49 -13.42
N ALA A 602 -9.49 -16.25 -14.11
CA ALA A 602 -9.82 -17.62 -13.73
C ALA A 602 -8.57 -18.52 -13.68
N GLY A 603 -7.66 -18.38 -14.64
CA GLY A 603 -6.36 -19.06 -14.66
C GLY A 603 -5.50 -18.74 -13.43
N ARG A 604 -5.39 -17.45 -13.06
CA ARG A 604 -4.68 -17.04 -11.83
C ARG A 604 -5.34 -17.60 -10.56
N CYS A 605 -6.67 -17.62 -10.50
CA CYS A 605 -7.42 -18.26 -9.41
C CYS A 605 -7.11 -19.76 -9.32
N LEU A 606 -7.13 -20.46 -10.46
CA LEU A 606 -6.87 -21.90 -10.55
C LEU A 606 -5.43 -22.24 -10.15
N HIS A 607 -4.46 -21.42 -10.54
CA HIS A 607 -3.08 -21.54 -10.09
C HIS A 607 -2.98 -21.52 -8.56
N ARG A 608 -3.67 -20.59 -7.90
CA ARG A 608 -3.69 -20.48 -6.42
C ARG A 608 -4.34 -21.68 -5.75
N ILE A 609 -5.46 -22.15 -6.31
CA ILE A 609 -6.12 -23.38 -5.84
C ILE A 609 -5.17 -24.58 -5.99
N SER A 610 -4.48 -24.70 -7.14
CA SER A 610 -3.49 -25.76 -7.36
C SER A 610 -2.34 -25.68 -6.37
N ALA A 611 -1.82 -24.49 -6.07
CA ALA A 611 -0.75 -24.29 -5.11
C ALA A 611 -1.19 -24.70 -3.69
N SER A 612 -2.39 -24.29 -3.27
CA SER A 612 -2.98 -24.69 -1.98
C SER A 612 -3.12 -26.21 -1.86
N LEU A 613 -3.65 -26.87 -2.89
CA LEU A 613 -3.79 -28.33 -2.92
C LEU A 613 -2.45 -29.05 -2.80
N ARG A 614 -1.38 -28.54 -3.42
CA ARG A 614 -0.02 -29.12 -3.31
C ARG A 614 0.54 -29.02 -1.90
N CYS A 615 0.38 -27.87 -1.25
CA CYS A 615 0.88 -27.65 0.11
C CYS A 615 0.19 -28.56 1.13
N ASP A 616 -1.13 -28.73 1.03
CA ASP A 616 -1.87 -29.54 2.00
C ASP A 616 -1.64 -31.04 1.83
N VAL A 617 -1.63 -31.55 0.59
CA VAL A 617 -1.47 -32.98 0.29
C VAL A 617 -0.09 -33.50 0.71
N ALA A 618 0.94 -32.66 0.71
CA ALA A 618 2.28 -33.03 1.19
C ALA A 618 2.31 -33.45 2.68
N SER A 619 1.27 -33.13 3.46
CA SER A 619 1.24 -33.35 4.91
C SER A 619 0.39 -34.56 5.37
N VAL A 620 -0.44 -35.16 4.51
CA VAL A 620 -1.47 -36.12 4.96
C VAL A 620 -1.41 -37.44 4.19
N SER A 621 -1.44 -38.57 4.92
CA SER A 621 -1.50 -39.93 4.34
C SER A 621 -2.83 -40.27 3.66
N ALA A 622 -3.90 -39.51 3.95
CA ALA A 622 -5.22 -39.64 3.35
C ALA A 622 -5.79 -38.25 3.07
N VAL A 623 -6.16 -37.98 1.82
CA VAL A 623 -6.70 -36.68 1.41
C VAL A 623 -8.16 -36.54 1.89
N PRO A 624 -8.52 -35.49 2.65
CA PRO A 624 -9.90 -35.21 3.04
C PRO A 624 -10.83 -35.08 1.81
N GLU A 625 -12.08 -35.53 1.92
CA GLU A 625 -13.07 -35.45 0.82
C GLU A 625 -13.27 -34.02 0.30
N VAL A 626 -13.13 -33.02 1.17
CA VAL A 626 -13.19 -31.59 0.78
C VAL A 626 -12.10 -31.25 -0.24
N GLN A 627 -10.86 -31.68 -0.02
CA GLN A 627 -9.75 -31.45 -0.96
C GLN A 627 -9.92 -32.27 -2.23
N ALA A 628 -10.39 -33.52 -2.13
CA ALA A 628 -10.71 -34.34 -3.29
C ALA A 628 -11.80 -33.68 -4.17
N SER A 629 -12.84 -33.11 -3.54
CA SER A 629 -13.90 -32.38 -4.24
C SER A 629 -13.39 -31.09 -4.90
N LEU A 630 -12.51 -30.36 -4.23
CA LEU A 630 -11.86 -29.16 -4.76
C LEU A 630 -10.97 -29.50 -5.96
N TYR A 631 -10.19 -30.58 -5.87
CA TYR A 631 -9.38 -31.08 -6.98
C TYR A 631 -10.25 -31.41 -8.20
N ARG A 632 -11.34 -32.18 -8.03
CA ARG A 632 -12.26 -32.53 -9.13
C ARG A 632 -12.85 -31.28 -9.80
N ARG A 633 -13.28 -30.30 -9.00
CA ARG A 633 -13.80 -29.02 -9.51
C ARG A 633 -12.72 -28.22 -10.25
N ALA A 634 -11.52 -28.12 -9.70
CA ALA A 634 -10.40 -27.43 -10.34
C ALA A 634 -10.06 -28.03 -11.72
N VAL A 635 -10.03 -29.35 -11.86
CA VAL A 635 -9.85 -30.00 -13.17
C VAL A 635 -10.98 -29.64 -14.14
N GLN A 636 -12.23 -29.62 -13.69
CA GLN A 636 -13.37 -29.22 -14.54
C GLN A 636 -13.29 -27.75 -14.96
N TRP A 637 -12.92 -26.87 -14.05
CA TRP A 637 -12.75 -25.44 -14.31
C TRP A 637 -11.62 -25.16 -15.30
N VAL A 638 -10.46 -25.83 -15.16
CA VAL A 638 -9.36 -25.69 -16.12
C VAL A 638 -9.80 -26.16 -17.51
N LYS A 639 -10.51 -27.29 -17.62
CA LYS A 639 -11.09 -27.74 -18.90
C LYS A 639 -12.02 -26.70 -19.52
N ARG A 640 -12.94 -26.12 -18.72
CA ARG A 640 -13.83 -25.04 -19.19
C ARG A 640 -13.03 -23.82 -19.67
N CYS A 641 -12.00 -23.40 -18.92
CA CYS A 641 -11.14 -22.28 -19.32
C CYS A 641 -10.40 -22.55 -20.64
N ILE A 642 -9.88 -23.76 -20.84
CA ILE A 642 -9.17 -24.14 -22.07
C ILE A 642 -10.12 -24.09 -23.27
N VAL A 643 -11.33 -24.62 -23.13
CA VAL A 643 -12.35 -24.58 -24.18
C VAL A 643 -12.72 -23.13 -24.51
N ALA A 644 -12.97 -22.31 -23.49
CA ALA A 644 -13.27 -20.89 -23.68
C ALA A 644 -12.11 -20.14 -24.37
N ALA A 645 -10.86 -20.37 -23.95
CA ALA A 645 -9.67 -19.74 -24.53
C ALA A 645 -9.47 -20.13 -25.99
N ALA A 646 -9.64 -21.42 -26.31
CA ALA A 646 -9.56 -21.91 -27.67
C ALA A 646 -10.66 -21.33 -28.56
N ALA A 647 -11.90 -21.26 -28.06
CA ALA A 647 -13.05 -20.74 -28.82
C ALA A 647 -12.90 -19.27 -29.22
N ILE A 648 -12.20 -18.45 -28.40
CA ILE A 648 -11.93 -17.05 -28.73
C ILE A 648 -10.59 -16.84 -29.44
N GLY A 649 -9.80 -17.88 -29.68
CA GLY A 649 -8.47 -17.79 -30.29
C GLY A 649 -7.39 -17.18 -29.38
N GLY A 650 -7.51 -17.35 -28.06
CA GLY A 650 -6.45 -17.06 -27.09
C GLY A 650 -5.38 -18.15 -27.01
N ASP A 651 -4.29 -17.89 -26.30
CA ASP A 651 -3.29 -18.91 -26.00
C ASP A 651 -3.66 -19.70 -24.72
N PRO A 652 -4.04 -20.99 -24.80
CA PRO A 652 -4.35 -21.80 -23.64
C PRO A 652 -3.10 -22.37 -22.94
N SER A 653 -1.87 -22.05 -23.37
CA SER A 653 -0.63 -22.67 -22.87
C SER A 653 -0.48 -22.62 -21.35
N SER A 654 -0.71 -21.48 -20.72
CA SER A 654 -0.66 -21.37 -19.25
C SER A 654 -1.69 -22.27 -18.57
N LEU A 655 -2.89 -22.41 -19.13
CA LEU A 655 -3.94 -23.28 -18.60
C LEU A 655 -3.58 -24.77 -18.76
N TRP A 656 -2.86 -25.13 -19.83
CA TRP A 656 -2.32 -26.48 -20.01
C TRP A 656 -1.24 -26.79 -18.97
N ASP A 657 -0.39 -25.83 -18.64
CA ASP A 657 0.62 -25.98 -17.60
C ASP A 657 -0.02 -26.12 -16.22
N GLU A 658 -1.06 -25.34 -15.92
CA GLU A 658 -1.86 -25.50 -14.70
C GLU A 658 -2.56 -26.85 -14.65
N TRP A 659 -3.14 -27.32 -15.76
CA TRP A 659 -3.75 -28.65 -15.80
C TRP A 659 -2.69 -29.72 -15.51
N SER A 660 -1.57 -29.69 -16.22
CA SER A 660 -0.46 -30.64 -16.03
C SER A 660 0.03 -30.61 -14.57
N GLY A 661 0.12 -29.42 -13.99
CA GLY A 661 0.50 -29.20 -12.61
C GLY A 661 -0.51 -29.74 -11.60
N LEU A 662 -1.82 -29.63 -11.82
CA LEU A 662 -2.84 -30.25 -10.98
C LEU A 662 -2.74 -31.77 -11.03
N VAL A 663 -2.61 -32.33 -12.23
CA VAL A 663 -2.61 -33.77 -12.47
C VAL A 663 -1.35 -34.45 -11.92
N SER A 664 -0.27 -33.69 -11.76
CA SER A 664 0.95 -34.16 -11.10
C SER A 664 0.83 -34.33 -9.59
N ILE A 665 -0.25 -33.86 -8.96
CA ILE A 665 -0.46 -34.02 -7.51
C ILE A 665 -0.73 -35.51 -7.23
N PRO A 666 0.08 -36.19 -6.40
CA PRO A 666 -0.11 -37.59 -6.07
C PRO A 666 -1.31 -37.75 -5.12
N VAL A 667 -2.53 -37.82 -5.65
CA VAL A 667 -3.74 -37.94 -4.82
C VAL A 667 -4.25 -39.39 -4.76
N PHE A 668 -3.92 -40.26 -5.72
CA PHE A 668 -4.49 -41.61 -5.79
C PHE A 668 -3.52 -42.63 -6.39
N ALA A 669 -2.82 -43.40 -5.55
CA ALA A 669 -2.50 -44.78 -5.91
C ALA A 669 -3.64 -45.63 -5.35
N ALA A 670 -4.48 -46.19 -6.23
CA ALA A 670 -5.46 -47.17 -5.81
C ALA A 670 -4.71 -48.32 -5.12
N GLU A 671 -4.94 -48.52 -3.83
CA GLU A 671 -4.44 -49.68 -3.10
C GLU A 671 -4.86 -50.93 -3.90
N GLN A 672 -3.89 -51.58 -4.55
CA GLN A 672 -4.14 -52.88 -5.15
C GLN A 672 -4.46 -53.84 -4.02
N HIS A 673 -5.72 -54.27 -4.00
CA HIS A 673 -6.22 -55.27 -3.08
C HIS A 673 -5.30 -56.48 -2.99
N SER A 674 -4.79 -56.71 -1.78
CA SER A 674 -4.63 -58.01 -1.14
C SER A 674 -4.35 -59.20 -2.08
N SER A 675 -3.08 -59.54 -2.23
CA SER A 675 -2.70 -60.95 -2.13
C SER A 675 -1.47 -61.03 -1.23
N GLY A 676 -1.58 -61.85 -0.19
CA GLY A 676 -0.66 -61.88 0.93
C GLY A 676 0.71 -62.39 0.53
N GLU A 677 1.71 -61.54 0.73
CA GLU A 677 3.06 -61.91 1.14
C GLU A 677 3.74 -60.60 1.55
N SER A 678 4.22 -60.51 2.79
CA SER A 678 5.00 -59.36 3.23
C SER A 678 6.35 -59.38 2.50
N PRO A 679 6.71 -58.30 1.77
CA PRO A 679 8.03 -57.74 2.06
C PRO A 679 8.07 -56.21 2.06
N ARG A 680 8.79 -55.72 3.07
CA ARG A 680 9.68 -54.55 3.10
C ARG A 680 9.50 -53.49 2.01
N ARG A 681 9.20 -52.27 2.48
CA ARG A 681 9.65 -50.95 1.98
C ARG A 681 10.46 -51.02 0.68
N PHE A 682 9.90 -50.52 -0.41
CA PHE A 682 10.49 -49.61 -1.41
C PHE A 682 9.46 -49.54 -2.55
N TYR A 683 8.69 -48.44 -2.65
CA TYR A 683 8.09 -48.10 -3.93
C TYR A 683 8.63 -46.76 -4.45
N PRO A 684 8.91 -46.68 -5.76
CA PRO A 684 9.86 -45.78 -6.40
C PRO A 684 9.14 -44.55 -7.03
N PRO A 685 9.87 -43.62 -7.68
CA PRO A 685 9.43 -42.25 -7.86
C PRO A 685 8.45 -42.06 -9.02
N ALA A 686 7.56 -41.09 -8.88
CA ALA A 686 6.65 -40.62 -9.92
C ALA A 686 7.43 -39.84 -11.00
N LEU A 687 8.04 -40.56 -11.95
CA LEU A 687 8.46 -40.03 -13.23
C LEU A 687 8.22 -41.11 -14.28
N LEU A 688 7.29 -40.85 -15.20
CA LEU A 688 7.07 -41.58 -16.45
C LEU A 688 6.50 -43.01 -16.31
N GLY A 689 5.33 -43.14 -15.68
CA GLY A 689 4.45 -44.27 -15.95
C GLY A 689 3.74 -44.08 -17.29
N TYR A 690 4.39 -44.43 -18.41
CA TYR A 690 3.64 -44.84 -19.60
C TYR A 690 2.87 -46.10 -19.23
N ALA A 691 1.65 -45.95 -18.73
CA ALA A 691 0.75 -47.10 -18.63
C ALA A 691 0.50 -47.56 -20.06
N ILE A 692 1.12 -48.69 -20.43
CA ILE A 692 0.77 -49.41 -21.66
C ILE A 692 -0.76 -49.56 -21.60
N PRO A 693 -1.52 -48.98 -22.55
CA PRO A 693 -2.96 -49.16 -22.56
C PRO A 693 -3.18 -50.65 -22.61
N ALA A 694 -3.80 -51.22 -21.58
CA ALA A 694 -4.17 -52.62 -21.57
C ALA A 694 -4.85 -52.89 -22.90
N THR A 695 -4.19 -53.66 -23.75
CA THR A 695 -4.65 -54.05 -25.09
C THR A 695 -5.77 -55.05 -24.94
N GLY A 696 -6.85 -54.66 -24.27
CA GLY A 696 -8.16 -55.23 -24.40
C GLY A 696 -8.90 -54.40 -25.42
N ARG A 697 -8.94 -54.84 -26.69
CA ARG A 697 -10.02 -54.48 -27.62
C ARG A 697 -11.32 -55.06 -27.06
N GLY A 698 -11.81 -54.48 -25.97
CA GLY A 698 -13.06 -54.84 -25.31
C GLY A 698 -13.89 -53.57 -25.20
N ARG A 699 -14.90 -53.45 -26.06
CA ARG A 699 -15.74 -52.25 -26.22
C ARG A 699 -16.72 -52.03 -25.04
N ALA A 700 -16.36 -52.44 -23.82
CA ALA A 700 -17.27 -52.46 -22.68
C ALA A 700 -16.55 -52.24 -21.33
N SER A 701 -15.86 -51.11 -21.16
CA SER A 701 -15.64 -50.49 -19.83
C SER A 701 -15.24 -49.01 -19.96
N ARG A 702 -16.04 -48.20 -20.65
CA ARG A 702 -15.95 -46.73 -20.54
C ARG A 702 -16.81 -46.18 -19.38
N GLN A 703 -16.86 -46.92 -18.27
CA GLN A 703 -17.45 -46.41 -17.03
C GLN A 703 -16.38 -45.62 -16.27
N THR A 704 -16.47 -44.29 -16.42
CA THR A 704 -16.30 -43.31 -15.33
C THR A 704 -15.09 -43.49 -14.40
N ALA A 705 -13.89 -43.69 -14.94
CA ALA A 705 -12.70 -43.21 -14.25
C ALA A 705 -12.59 -41.71 -14.54
N ALA A 706 -12.96 -40.88 -13.57
CA ALA A 706 -12.59 -39.47 -13.54
C ALA A 706 -11.07 -39.33 -13.30
N SER A 707 -10.25 -40.00 -14.11
CA SER A 707 -8.81 -39.94 -14.00
C SER A 707 -8.32 -38.91 -15.00
N GLY A 708 -8.41 -37.63 -14.62
CA GLY A 708 -7.73 -36.55 -15.35
C GLY A 708 -6.22 -36.73 -15.27
N GLY A 709 -5.67 -37.83 -15.78
CA GLY A 709 -4.26 -38.18 -15.80
C GLY A 709 -3.53 -37.46 -16.93
N LEU A 710 -2.21 -37.63 -16.99
CA LEU A 710 -1.39 -36.97 -18.00
C LEU A 710 -1.81 -37.37 -19.44
N ASP A 711 -2.31 -38.60 -19.61
CA ASP A 711 -2.87 -39.08 -20.87
C ASP A 711 -4.11 -38.30 -21.31
N ASP A 712 -5.01 -37.96 -20.38
CA ASP A 712 -6.18 -37.12 -20.65
C ASP A 712 -5.75 -35.72 -21.10
N VAL A 713 -4.74 -35.14 -20.42
CA VAL A 713 -4.16 -33.84 -20.80
C VAL A 713 -3.61 -33.92 -22.22
N CYS A 714 -2.82 -34.95 -22.53
CA CYS A 714 -2.22 -35.14 -23.85
C CYS A 714 -3.27 -35.39 -24.95
N TRP A 715 -4.36 -36.08 -24.62
CA TRP A 715 -5.45 -36.35 -25.54
C TRP A 715 -6.26 -35.08 -25.83
N GLU A 716 -6.67 -34.34 -24.80
CA GLU A 716 -7.40 -33.08 -24.97
C GLU A 716 -6.55 -32.03 -25.68
N ARG A 717 -5.25 -31.90 -25.36
CA ARG A 717 -4.33 -30.98 -26.06
C ARG A 717 -4.27 -31.30 -27.56
N ARG A 718 -4.28 -32.58 -27.93
CA ARG A 718 -4.36 -33.03 -29.33
C ARG A 718 -5.71 -32.70 -29.96
N THR A 719 -6.82 -32.88 -29.24
CA THR A 719 -8.17 -32.58 -29.72
C THR A 719 -8.34 -31.08 -29.99
N VAL A 720 -7.95 -30.23 -29.05
CA VAL A 720 -7.97 -28.76 -29.20
C VAL A 720 -7.07 -28.32 -30.35
N ALA A 721 -5.82 -28.82 -30.43
CA ALA A 721 -4.93 -28.49 -31.55
C ALA A 721 -5.49 -28.90 -32.92
N LYS A 722 -6.23 -30.02 -33.00
CA LYS A 722 -6.92 -30.44 -34.22
C LYS A 722 -8.10 -29.52 -34.56
N ALA A 723 -8.89 -29.12 -33.57
CA ALA A 723 -10.01 -28.19 -33.76
C ALA A 723 -9.53 -26.84 -34.29
N VAL A 724 -8.52 -26.25 -33.64
CA VAL A 724 -7.89 -24.99 -34.07
C VAL A 724 -7.33 -25.09 -35.50
N ARG A 725 -6.64 -26.20 -35.84
CA ARG A 725 -6.15 -26.43 -37.21
C ARG A 725 -7.28 -26.55 -38.23
N LYS A 726 -8.44 -27.10 -37.85
CA LYS A 726 -9.60 -27.23 -38.73
C LYS A 726 -10.20 -25.85 -39.05
N GLU A 727 -10.31 -24.97 -38.04
CA GLU A 727 -10.75 -23.58 -38.23
C GLU A 727 -9.79 -22.78 -39.13
N VAL A 728 -8.48 -22.93 -38.92
CA VAL A 728 -7.47 -22.31 -39.80
C VAL A 728 -7.61 -22.79 -41.25
N LYS A 729 -7.84 -24.10 -41.47
CA LYS A 729 -8.06 -24.63 -42.82
C LYS A 729 -9.34 -24.10 -43.45
N THR A 730 -10.46 -24.04 -42.72
CA THR A 730 -11.70 -23.47 -43.24
C THR A 730 -11.61 -21.96 -43.49
N GLY A 731 -10.77 -21.23 -42.74
CA GLY A 731 -10.48 -19.82 -42.99
C GLY A 731 -9.58 -19.58 -44.21
N VAL A 732 -8.64 -20.49 -44.48
CA VAL A 732 -7.77 -20.44 -45.68
C VAL A 732 -8.53 -20.89 -46.93
N ASP A 733 -9.40 -21.91 -46.82
CA ASP A 733 -10.21 -22.39 -47.94
C ASP A 733 -11.42 -21.48 -48.24
N GLY A 734 -11.74 -20.53 -47.35
CA GLY A 734 -12.83 -19.56 -47.52
C GLY A 734 -12.46 -18.29 -48.29
N GLY A 735 -11.19 -18.10 -48.64
CA GLY A 735 -10.69 -16.91 -49.33
C GLY A 735 -9.98 -17.25 -50.62
N GLY A 736 -10.71 -17.56 -51.70
CA GLY A 736 -10.09 -17.96 -52.96
C GLY A 736 -11.03 -17.95 -54.15
N SER A 737 -11.30 -16.76 -54.67
CA SER A 737 -11.83 -16.55 -56.01
C SER A 737 -10.88 -17.13 -57.07
N ARG A 738 -11.47 -17.86 -58.02
CA ARG A 738 -11.03 -18.16 -59.40
C ARG A 738 -9.79 -19.05 -59.64
N ASP A 739 -10.09 -20.07 -60.44
CA ASP A 739 -9.35 -20.62 -61.58
C ASP A 739 -8.03 -21.38 -61.34
N ASP A 740 -8.17 -22.69 -61.58
CA ASP A 740 -7.27 -23.59 -62.30
C ASP A 740 -5.80 -23.74 -61.89
N ARG A 741 -5.51 -24.99 -61.47
CA ARG A 741 -4.29 -25.78 -61.77
C ARG A 741 -2.94 -25.14 -61.43
N VAL A 742 -2.42 -25.47 -60.24
CA VAL A 742 -1.02 -25.92 -60.13
C VAL A 742 -0.90 -27.07 -59.14
N SER A 743 -0.71 -28.27 -59.69
CA SER A 743 -0.08 -29.39 -58.99
C SER A 743 1.41 -29.10 -58.79
N SER A 744 1.90 -29.07 -57.55
CA SER A 744 3.29 -29.48 -57.21
C SER A 744 3.36 -29.72 -55.69
N CYS A 745 3.59 -30.96 -55.29
CA CYS A 745 4.89 -31.48 -54.81
C CYS A 745 5.20 -31.15 -53.35
N ILE A 746 4.79 -32.03 -52.41
CA ILE A 746 5.69 -32.55 -51.38
C ILE A 746 5.40 -34.05 -51.23
N VAL A 747 6.32 -34.85 -51.77
CA VAL A 747 6.49 -36.28 -51.48
C VAL A 747 7.63 -36.39 -50.48
N THR A 748 7.37 -37.01 -49.34
CA THR A 748 8.31 -37.74 -48.47
C THR A 748 7.45 -38.55 -47.52
N ALA A 749 7.67 -39.81 -47.15
CA ALA A 749 8.52 -40.92 -47.57
C ALA A 749 8.39 -41.90 -46.39
N GLY A 750 8.06 -43.17 -46.63
CA GLY A 750 8.30 -44.22 -45.64
C GLY A 750 7.18 -45.25 -45.47
N SER A 751 7.58 -46.52 -45.57
CA SER A 751 6.87 -47.78 -45.34
C SER A 751 5.74 -48.09 -46.33
N GLY A 752 5.83 -49.04 -47.25
CA GLY A 752 6.54 -50.32 -47.20
C GLY A 752 5.51 -51.45 -47.27
N GLU A 753 5.84 -52.51 -48.01
CA GLU A 753 5.09 -53.77 -48.22
C GLU A 753 4.02 -53.69 -49.34
N GLU A 754 4.40 -54.06 -50.57
CA GLU A 754 4.38 -55.45 -51.11
C GLU A 754 2.95 -56.00 -51.20
N GLU A 755 2.37 -55.90 -52.40
CA GLU A 755 2.12 -57.06 -53.26
C GLU A 755 1.18 -58.12 -52.65
N SER A 756 -0.08 -58.06 -53.06
CA SER A 756 -0.85 -59.22 -53.52
C SER A 756 -2.23 -58.71 -53.93
N GLY A 757 -2.72 -58.96 -55.14
CA GLY A 757 -2.64 -60.24 -55.81
C GLY A 757 -3.90 -61.06 -55.53
N GLN A 758 -5.05 -60.50 -55.92
CA GLN A 758 -6.21 -61.25 -56.42
C GLN A 758 -7.05 -62.06 -55.39
N PRO A 759 -8.25 -62.54 -55.80
CA PRO A 759 -9.53 -62.06 -55.29
C PRO A 759 -10.28 -63.17 -54.52
N PRO A 760 -11.52 -62.97 -54.03
CA PRO A 760 -12.64 -63.45 -54.87
C PRO A 760 -14.00 -62.76 -54.64
N LEU A 761 -14.67 -62.53 -55.77
CA LEU A 761 -16.00 -63.06 -56.12
C LEU A 761 -17.19 -62.94 -55.15
N LYS A 762 -18.29 -62.51 -55.80
CA LYS A 762 -19.65 -63.07 -55.78
C LYS A 762 -20.66 -62.53 -54.75
N LYS A 763 -21.62 -61.83 -55.36
CA LYS A 763 -23.07 -62.13 -55.39
C LYS A 763 -23.80 -62.25 -54.05
N THR A 764 -24.56 -61.18 -53.77
CA THR A 764 -26.03 -61.18 -53.59
C THR A 764 -26.74 -62.48 -53.19
N ARG A 765 -27.43 -62.35 -52.03
CA ARG A 765 -28.82 -62.73 -51.72
C ARG A 765 -29.32 -64.16 -51.99
N ALA A 766 -29.91 -64.71 -50.93
CA ALA A 766 -30.70 -65.93 -50.88
C ALA A 766 -31.82 -65.98 -51.94
N ASN A 767 -31.73 -66.99 -52.82
CA ASN A 767 -32.69 -68.08 -52.97
C ASN A 767 -32.09 -69.13 -53.92
#